data_AF-A0A1A2UJR9-F1
#
_entry.id   AF-A0A1A2UJR9-F1
#
_cell.length_a   1.000
_cell.length_b   1.000
_cell.length_c   1.000
_cell.angle_alpha   90.00
_cell.angle_beta   90.00
_cell.angle_gamma   90.00
#
_symmetry.space_group_name_H-M   'P 1'
#
loop_
_entity.id
_entity.type
_entity.pdbx_description
1 polymer ?
#
loop_
_entity_poly.entity_id
_entity_poly.type
_entity_poly.pdbx_seq_one_letter_code
_entity_poly.pdbx_strand_id
1 'polypeptide(L)'
;MKWVTYLDADGERTGVLSGDAIHAMPAGVTLLDLIGRGADGLRAAGDEVLRAPAATVPLGAARLLAPIPRPPSIRDSLCFLDHMRNCQVALGAGGALADTWYRIPAFYFACPATVLGPYDDVPTAPGSAWQDFELEIAAVIGTGGRDLSVDEAERAIIGYTIFNDWSARDLQQMESQLGIGQGKGKDSGVTLGPYLVTPDELEPYRRDGRLALRATALVNDTVIGSGSTAQMDWTFGEVISYASRGVTLVPGDVIGSGTVPTCTLVEHLNPTALDSFPGWLHDGDVVTLQVQGLGETRQTVRASGPPHPLAARPNPDAAPAPRRVNRAHAKVPYTRGLHEVADRVWAWTLPDGGYGWSNAGLVAGDGASLLIDTLFDLALTREMLTAMRDITSSAPITDALITHSNGDHTHGNQLLDASVRIIAAQGTADEIAHGMAPEMLAMAQTANLGPVATPYTRDRFGHFDFSGIKVRNADQTFDRELTIEVGGRRVELLNLGPAHTAADSVVHVPDAGVLFGGDLLFIGCTPIVWAGPIANWISACDAMIALDAPTVVPGHGPVSDPDGIRAVRGYLAHVSEQAEAAYRRGLSWSEAADTIDLGEYATWLDAERVVVNVYQRYRELDPGTPQLEVMALLVMQAEWLAKRG
;
A
#
# COMPACT_ATOMS: atom_id res chain seq x y z
N MET A 1 5.59 40.43 -4.77
CA MET A 1 4.35 40.17 -5.52
C MET A 1 4.00 38.69 -5.53
N LYS A 2 2.70 38.36 -5.65
CA LYS A 2 2.20 36.99 -5.84
C LYS A 2 1.59 36.87 -7.23
N TRP A 3 2.18 36.05 -8.08
CA TRP A 3 1.74 35.81 -9.45
C TRP A 3 0.91 34.53 -9.55
N VAL A 4 -0.14 34.58 -10.36
CA VAL A 4 -1.07 33.47 -10.56
C VAL A 4 -1.30 33.20 -12.03
N THR A 5 -1.54 31.93 -12.32
CA THR A 5 -2.10 31.47 -13.61
C THR A 5 -3.46 30.84 -13.29
N TYR A 6 -4.48 31.18 -14.06
CA TYR A 6 -5.87 30.76 -13.80
C TYR A 6 -6.66 30.60 -15.09
N LEU A 7 -7.77 29.87 -15.03
CA LEU A 7 -8.74 29.76 -16.13
C LEU A 7 -9.87 30.78 -15.97
N ASP A 8 -10.18 31.50 -17.04
CA ASP A 8 -11.43 32.24 -17.23
C ASP A 8 -12.27 31.62 -18.36
N ALA A 9 -13.33 32.31 -18.79
CA ALA A 9 -14.20 31.85 -19.86
C ALA A 9 -13.50 31.76 -21.24
N ASP A 10 -12.43 32.52 -21.44
CA ASP A 10 -11.71 32.66 -22.71
C ASP A 10 -10.39 31.85 -22.74
N GLY A 11 -9.95 31.32 -21.59
CA GLY A 11 -8.84 30.37 -21.49
C GLY A 11 -7.88 30.65 -20.33
N GLU A 12 -6.61 30.27 -20.51
CA GLU A 12 -5.54 30.51 -19.53
C GLU A 12 -5.17 31.99 -19.46
N ARG A 13 -5.10 32.53 -18.24
CA ARG A 13 -4.74 33.91 -17.93
C ARG A 13 -3.65 33.98 -16.88
N THR A 14 -2.89 35.06 -16.91
CA THR A 14 -1.91 35.40 -15.87
C THR A 14 -2.30 36.70 -15.19
N GLY A 15 -2.01 36.83 -13.89
CA GLY A 15 -2.24 38.07 -13.15
C GLY A 15 -1.45 38.16 -11.85
N VAL A 16 -1.57 39.31 -11.19
CA VAL A 16 -1.02 39.54 -9.85
C VAL A 16 -2.14 39.51 -8.82
N LEU A 17 -1.97 38.72 -7.77
CA LEU A 17 -2.89 38.69 -6.63
C LEU A 17 -2.55 39.85 -5.68
N SER A 18 -3.57 40.66 -5.37
CA SER A 18 -3.52 41.72 -4.36
C SER A 18 -4.80 41.68 -3.53
N GLY A 19 -4.67 41.48 -2.22
CA GLY A 19 -5.83 41.18 -1.37
C GLY A 19 -6.51 39.87 -1.81
N ASP A 20 -7.81 39.95 -2.09
CA ASP A 20 -8.66 38.85 -2.57
C ASP A 20 -8.97 38.95 -4.08
N ALA A 21 -8.24 39.78 -4.82
CA ALA A 21 -8.48 40.05 -6.24
C ALA A 21 -7.23 39.80 -7.11
N ILE A 22 -7.46 39.20 -8.27
CA ILE A 22 -6.49 38.99 -9.32
C ILE A 22 -6.57 40.16 -10.30
N HIS A 23 -5.46 40.88 -10.45
CA HIS A 23 -5.27 41.92 -11.45
C HIS A 23 -4.71 41.28 -12.72
N ALA A 24 -5.56 41.10 -13.72
CA ALA A 24 -5.28 40.28 -14.90
C ALA A 24 -4.41 41.02 -15.92
N MET A 25 -3.40 40.32 -16.44
CA MET A 25 -2.65 40.73 -17.63
C MET A 25 -3.53 40.67 -18.88
N PRO A 26 -3.18 41.37 -19.97
CA PRO A 26 -3.82 41.18 -21.27
C PRO A 26 -3.80 39.71 -21.72
N ALA A 27 -4.80 39.31 -22.52
CA ALA A 27 -4.90 37.94 -23.04
C ALA A 27 -3.64 37.56 -23.84
N GLY A 28 -3.19 36.30 -23.71
CA GLY A 28 -2.02 35.78 -24.40
C GLY A 28 -0.67 36.12 -23.75
N VAL A 29 -0.65 36.89 -22.65
CA VAL A 29 0.56 37.06 -21.83
C VAL A 29 0.64 35.93 -20.82
N THR A 30 1.67 35.10 -20.91
CA THR A 30 1.90 34.00 -19.97
C THR A 30 2.86 34.40 -18.85
N LEU A 31 2.77 33.73 -17.70
CA LEU A 31 3.73 33.95 -16.61
C LEU A 31 5.15 33.55 -17.02
N LEU A 32 5.29 32.50 -17.85
CA LEU A 32 6.59 32.07 -18.36
C LEU A 32 7.27 33.16 -19.22
N ASP A 33 6.51 33.83 -20.09
CA ASP A 33 7.02 34.96 -20.88
C ASP A 33 7.47 36.12 -20.00
N LEU A 34 6.76 36.38 -18.90
CA LEU A 34 7.11 37.42 -17.94
C LEU A 34 8.36 37.05 -17.13
N ILE A 35 8.49 35.79 -16.72
CA ILE A 35 9.69 35.27 -16.07
C ILE A 35 10.92 35.43 -16.98
N GLY A 36 10.76 35.19 -18.28
CA GLY A 36 11.81 35.40 -19.29
C GLY A 36 12.30 36.85 -19.42
N ARG A 37 11.58 37.85 -18.87
CA ARG A 37 12.00 39.26 -18.82
C ARG A 37 12.91 39.58 -17.64
N GLY A 38 13.19 38.61 -16.77
CA GLY A 38 13.96 38.78 -15.55
C GLY A 38 13.20 39.52 -14.45
N ALA A 39 13.83 39.66 -13.28
CA ALA A 39 13.20 40.19 -12.07
C ALA A 39 12.65 41.62 -12.25
N ASP A 40 13.40 42.52 -12.90
CA ASP A 40 12.97 43.90 -13.15
C ASP A 40 11.79 43.96 -14.12
N GLY A 41 11.81 43.14 -15.17
CA GLY A 41 10.72 43.06 -16.15
C GLY A 41 9.44 42.49 -15.54
N LEU A 42 9.55 41.45 -14.72
CA LEU A 42 8.43 40.89 -13.97
C LEU A 42 7.84 41.92 -13.00
N ARG A 43 8.69 42.61 -12.23
CA ARG A 43 8.26 43.68 -11.30
C ARG A 43 7.53 44.81 -12.03
N ALA A 44 8.11 45.31 -13.11
CA ALA A 44 7.51 46.40 -13.89
C ALA A 44 6.13 46.03 -14.45
N ALA A 45 5.98 44.80 -14.97
CA ALA A 45 4.69 44.30 -15.44
C ALA A 45 3.67 44.18 -14.29
N GLY A 46 4.11 43.75 -13.11
CA GLY A 46 3.26 43.67 -11.92
C GLY A 46 2.78 45.04 -11.44
N ASP A 47 3.68 46.02 -11.36
CA ASP A 47 3.35 47.40 -10.98
C ASP A 47 2.41 48.08 -12.01
N GLU A 48 2.52 47.72 -13.29
CA GLU A 48 1.61 48.18 -14.34
C GLU A 48 0.22 47.57 -14.19
N VAL A 49 0.11 46.24 -14.06
CA VAL A 49 -1.18 45.57 -13.99
C VAL A 49 -1.95 45.89 -12.71
N LEU A 50 -1.25 46.17 -11.60
CA LEU A 50 -1.90 46.65 -10.37
C LEU A 50 -2.52 48.03 -10.53
N ARG A 51 -1.95 48.90 -11.39
CA ARG A 51 -2.47 50.25 -11.67
C ARG A 51 -3.55 50.27 -12.75
N ALA A 52 -3.40 49.44 -13.78
CA ALA A 52 -4.28 49.42 -14.94
C ALA A 52 -4.49 47.97 -15.44
N PRO A 53 -5.26 47.14 -14.70
CA PRO A 53 -5.49 45.76 -15.08
C PRO A 53 -6.40 45.66 -16.32
N ALA A 54 -6.21 44.62 -17.13
CA ALA A 54 -7.15 44.31 -18.21
C ALA A 54 -8.52 43.87 -17.67
N ALA A 55 -8.52 43.21 -16.51
CA ALA A 55 -9.69 42.87 -15.72
C ALA A 55 -9.30 42.65 -14.24
N THR A 56 -10.25 42.82 -13.33
CA THR A 56 -10.10 42.46 -11.92
C THR A 56 -11.05 41.31 -11.62
N VAL A 57 -10.50 40.16 -11.20
CA VAL A 57 -11.24 38.93 -10.96
C VAL A 57 -11.16 38.57 -9.48
N PRO A 58 -12.27 38.35 -8.76
CA PRO A 58 -12.22 37.84 -7.40
C PRO A 58 -11.52 36.47 -7.36
N LEU A 59 -10.60 36.24 -6.43
CA LEU A 59 -9.85 34.99 -6.31
C LEU A 59 -10.78 33.77 -6.23
N GLY A 60 -11.85 33.87 -5.44
CA GLY A 60 -12.84 32.79 -5.29
C GLY A 60 -13.70 32.51 -6.53
N ALA A 61 -13.66 33.38 -7.54
CA ALA A 61 -14.32 33.16 -8.83
C ALA A 61 -13.38 32.59 -9.90
N ALA A 62 -12.07 32.49 -9.62
CA ALA A 62 -11.07 31.99 -10.54
C ALA A 62 -10.70 30.53 -10.21
N ARG A 63 -10.60 29.68 -11.24
CA ARG A 63 -9.98 28.36 -11.10
C ARG A 63 -8.47 28.53 -11.28
N LEU A 64 -7.71 28.45 -10.18
CA LEU A 64 -6.25 28.52 -10.24
C LEU A 64 -5.66 27.28 -10.92
N LEU A 65 -4.66 27.53 -11.77
CA LEU A 65 -3.76 26.52 -12.32
C LEU A 65 -2.42 26.58 -11.56
N ALA A 66 -1.52 25.65 -11.87
CA ALA A 66 -0.12 25.80 -11.45
C ALA A 66 0.43 27.15 -11.95
N PRO A 67 1.26 27.87 -11.17
CA PRO A 67 1.82 29.15 -11.61
C PRO A 67 2.52 29.04 -12.98
N ILE A 68 3.22 27.93 -13.20
CA ILE A 68 3.84 27.56 -14.48
C ILE A 68 3.29 26.18 -14.87
N PRO A 69 2.19 26.10 -15.65
CA PRO A 69 1.56 24.81 -15.97
C PRO A 69 2.44 23.86 -16.78
N ARG A 70 3.41 24.40 -17.53
CA ARG A 70 4.34 23.65 -18.36
C ARG A 70 5.76 24.21 -18.20
N PRO A 71 6.45 23.92 -17.10
CA PRO A 71 7.81 24.40 -16.89
C PRO A 71 8.76 23.73 -17.91
N PRO A 72 9.85 24.40 -18.33
CA PRO A 72 10.79 23.81 -19.30
C PRO A 72 11.48 22.56 -18.76
N SER A 73 11.82 22.55 -17.46
CA SER A 73 12.27 21.37 -16.75
C SER A 73 11.91 21.45 -15.27
N ILE A 74 11.86 20.27 -14.62
CA ILE A 74 11.72 20.14 -13.18
C ILE A 74 12.87 19.28 -12.69
N ARG A 75 13.61 19.78 -11.70
CA ARG A 75 14.62 18.99 -10.99
C ARG A 75 14.28 19.02 -9.52
N ASP A 76 13.88 17.88 -9.01
CA ASP A 76 13.57 17.79 -7.60
C ASP A 76 14.77 17.26 -6.81
N SER A 77 15.10 17.98 -5.74
CA SER A 77 16.37 17.84 -5.02
C SER A 77 16.16 17.18 -3.67
N LEU A 78 17.23 16.79 -2.98
CA LEU A 78 17.14 16.12 -1.68
C LEU A 78 17.90 16.95 -0.64
N CYS A 79 17.39 18.16 -0.37
CA CYS A 79 18.08 19.15 0.47
C CYS A 79 17.98 18.86 1.97
N PHE A 80 17.02 18.03 2.39
CA PHE A 80 16.81 17.66 3.79
C PHE A 80 17.38 16.26 4.03
N LEU A 81 18.58 16.18 4.62
CA LEU A 81 19.21 14.89 4.91
C LEU A 81 18.45 14.13 6.01
N ASP A 82 17.76 14.82 6.91
CA ASP A 82 16.90 14.18 7.92
C ASP A 82 15.73 13.41 7.30
N HIS A 83 15.11 13.92 6.23
CA HIS A 83 14.10 13.18 5.48
C HIS A 83 14.68 11.84 4.96
N MET A 84 15.89 11.87 4.38
CA MET A 84 16.57 10.66 3.91
C MET A 84 16.86 9.66 5.03
N ARG A 85 17.27 10.14 6.21
CA ARG A 85 17.50 9.29 7.40
C ARG A 85 16.21 8.64 7.86
N ASN A 86 15.13 9.42 7.95
CA ASN A 86 13.82 8.94 8.38
C ASN A 86 13.28 7.87 7.41
N CYS A 87 13.37 8.10 6.10
CA CYS A 87 13.00 7.11 5.08
C CYS A 87 13.82 5.82 5.18
N GLN A 88 15.14 5.91 5.42
CA GLN A 88 15.97 4.71 5.63
C GLN A 88 15.51 3.90 6.85
N VAL A 89 15.24 4.56 7.97
CA VAL A 89 14.76 3.90 9.19
C VAL A 89 13.39 3.26 8.96
N ALA A 90 12.45 3.98 8.33
CA ALA A 90 11.11 3.51 8.04
C ALA A 90 11.11 2.26 7.14
N LEU A 91 12.06 2.18 6.20
CA LEU A 91 12.24 1.04 5.31
C LEU A 91 13.13 -0.08 5.91
N GLY A 92 13.43 -0.03 7.20
CA GLY A 92 14.17 -1.08 7.92
C GLY A 92 15.69 -1.05 7.71
N ALA A 93 16.23 0.01 7.10
CA ALA A 93 17.67 0.25 7.03
C ALA A 93 18.16 1.06 8.24
N GLY A 94 19.47 1.10 8.47
CA GLY A 94 20.04 2.03 9.45
C GLY A 94 19.90 3.48 8.96
N GLY A 95 19.66 4.44 9.85
CA GLY A 95 19.56 5.87 9.50
C GLY A 95 20.90 6.54 9.16
N ALA A 96 21.92 5.77 8.78
CA ALA A 96 23.24 6.28 8.44
C ALA A 96 23.35 6.51 6.93
N LEU A 97 23.45 7.78 6.53
CA LEU A 97 23.66 8.15 5.13
C LEU A 97 25.11 7.87 4.70
N ALA A 98 25.27 7.37 3.48
CA ALA A 98 26.57 7.23 2.83
C ALA A 98 27.28 8.59 2.65
N ASP A 99 28.62 8.58 2.61
CA ASP A 99 29.47 9.79 2.49
C ASP A 99 29.09 10.69 1.29
N THR A 100 28.61 10.11 0.19
CA THR A 100 28.20 10.86 -1.01
C THR A 100 27.12 11.90 -0.74
N TRP A 101 26.20 11.67 0.21
CA TRP A 101 25.13 12.61 0.58
C TRP A 101 25.66 13.95 1.10
N TYR A 102 26.88 13.96 1.64
CA TYR A 102 27.55 15.16 2.18
C TYR A 102 28.51 15.81 1.17
N ARG A 103 28.69 15.21 -0.02
CA ARG A 103 29.62 15.72 -1.05
C ARG A 103 28.92 16.47 -2.18
N ILE A 104 27.72 16.05 -2.54
CA ILE A 104 26.96 16.61 -3.66
C ILE A 104 25.47 16.72 -3.30
N PRO A 105 24.78 17.82 -3.68
CA PRO A 105 23.34 17.89 -3.58
C PRO A 105 22.71 16.97 -4.65
N ALA A 106 22.03 15.93 -4.21
CA ALA A 106 21.33 15.01 -5.10
C ALA A 106 20.04 15.64 -5.64
N PHE A 107 19.71 15.35 -6.90
CA PHE A 107 18.42 15.66 -7.51
C PHE A 107 18.09 14.62 -8.58
N TYR A 108 16.82 14.52 -8.95
CA TYR A 108 16.34 13.76 -10.11
C TYR A 108 15.48 14.64 -11.02
N PHE A 109 15.16 14.15 -12.22
CA PHE A 109 14.28 14.86 -13.15
C PHE A 109 12.84 14.40 -12.98
N ALA A 110 11.96 15.30 -12.56
CA ALA A 110 10.52 15.05 -12.54
C ALA A 110 9.90 15.41 -13.90
N CYS A 111 8.77 14.79 -14.23
CA CYS A 111 8.11 14.95 -15.53
C CYS A 111 7.34 16.29 -15.62
N PRO A 112 7.72 17.24 -16.49
CA PRO A 112 6.97 18.50 -16.60
C PRO A 112 5.56 18.33 -17.17
N ALA A 113 5.26 17.19 -17.80
CA ALA A 113 3.96 16.90 -18.39
C ALA A 113 2.90 16.48 -17.36
N THR A 114 3.29 16.26 -16.10
CA THR A 114 2.41 15.77 -15.02
C THR A 114 2.13 16.86 -13.98
N VAL A 115 2.40 18.13 -14.31
CA VAL A 115 2.13 19.26 -13.43
C VAL A 115 0.62 19.46 -13.26
N LEU A 116 0.21 19.51 -11.99
CA LEU A 116 -1.16 19.74 -11.53
C LEU A 116 -1.27 21.10 -10.84
N GLY A 117 -2.43 21.73 -10.95
CA GLY A 117 -2.75 22.94 -10.22
C GLY A 117 -2.96 22.70 -8.72
N PRO A 118 -3.00 23.78 -7.92
CA PRO A 118 -3.07 23.71 -6.46
C PRO A 118 -4.35 23.07 -5.91
N TYR A 119 -5.41 22.99 -6.74
CA TYR A 119 -6.73 22.47 -6.36
C TYR A 119 -7.27 21.43 -7.36
N ASP A 120 -6.41 20.91 -8.24
CA ASP A 120 -6.79 19.83 -9.14
C ASP A 120 -6.86 18.50 -8.37
N ASP A 121 -7.72 17.60 -8.84
CA ASP A 121 -7.70 16.20 -8.40
C ASP A 121 -6.39 15.54 -8.87
N VAL A 122 -5.83 14.66 -8.03
CA VAL A 122 -4.60 13.93 -8.33
C VAL A 122 -4.89 12.45 -8.60
N PRO A 123 -4.41 11.87 -9.72
CA PRO A 123 -4.49 10.44 -9.93
C PRO A 123 -3.47 9.68 -9.08
N THR A 124 -3.85 8.56 -8.48
CA THR A 124 -2.87 7.60 -7.96
C THR A 124 -2.02 7.04 -9.11
N ALA A 125 -0.78 6.65 -8.84
CA ALA A 125 0.01 5.96 -9.85
C ALA A 125 -0.69 4.63 -10.20
N PRO A 126 -0.88 4.30 -11.50
CA PRO A 126 -1.52 3.06 -11.90
C PRO A 126 -0.85 1.83 -11.28
N GLY A 127 -1.61 1.05 -10.52
CA GLY A 127 -1.15 -0.18 -9.87
C GLY A 127 -0.33 0.03 -8.59
N SER A 128 -0.26 1.25 -8.07
CA SER A 128 0.35 1.51 -6.76
C SER A 128 -0.66 1.28 -5.64
N ALA A 129 -0.24 0.55 -4.61
CA ALA A 129 -0.92 0.46 -3.32
C ALA A 129 -0.36 1.47 -2.31
N TRP A 130 0.83 2.02 -2.55
CA TRP A 130 1.58 2.87 -1.62
C TRP A 130 1.66 4.31 -2.11
N GLN A 131 0.49 4.93 -2.34
CA GLN A 131 0.43 6.32 -2.76
C GLN A 131 0.71 7.24 -1.57
N ASP A 132 1.59 8.22 -1.82
CA ASP A 132 2.10 9.15 -0.83
C ASP A 132 2.15 10.58 -1.42
N PHE A 133 2.24 11.56 -0.52
CA PHE A 133 2.51 12.96 -0.83
C PHE A 133 3.85 13.37 -0.22
N GLU A 134 4.43 14.46 -0.71
CA GLU A 134 5.69 15.00 -0.21
C GLU A 134 5.61 16.53 -0.24
N LEU A 135 5.44 17.15 0.93
CA LEU A 135 5.37 18.61 1.02
C LEU A 135 6.75 19.23 0.91
N GLU A 136 6.90 20.05 -0.12
CA GLU A 136 8.12 20.76 -0.45
C GLU A 136 7.87 22.23 -0.81
N ILE A 137 8.97 22.93 -1.07
CA ILE A 137 8.93 24.22 -1.77
C ILE A 137 9.83 24.14 -3.00
N ALA A 138 9.56 24.97 -3.99
CA ALA A 138 10.43 25.07 -5.17
C ALA A 138 10.89 26.49 -5.42
N ALA A 139 12.13 26.62 -5.88
CA ALA A 139 12.67 27.83 -6.47
C ALA A 139 12.46 27.80 -7.99
N VAL A 140 12.09 28.94 -8.57
CA VAL A 140 11.91 29.09 -10.02
C VAL A 140 13.03 29.96 -10.59
N ILE A 141 13.65 29.50 -11.68
CA ILE A 141 14.73 30.21 -12.36
C ILE A 141 14.17 31.38 -13.19
N GLY A 142 14.77 32.55 -13.05
CA GLY A 142 14.51 33.76 -13.84
C GLY A 142 15.47 33.90 -15.01
N THR A 143 16.61 34.55 -14.79
CA THR A 143 17.57 34.90 -15.86
C THR A 143 18.22 33.69 -16.52
N GLY A 144 18.24 32.52 -15.85
CA GLY A 144 18.94 31.33 -16.33
C GLY A 144 20.46 31.47 -16.30
N GLY A 145 21.15 30.48 -16.85
CA GLY A 145 22.62 30.47 -16.98
C GLY A 145 23.24 29.08 -16.89
N ARG A 146 24.54 28.99 -17.13
CA ARG A 146 25.33 27.75 -17.12
C ARG A 146 26.55 27.94 -16.21
N ASP A 147 26.96 26.88 -15.51
CA ASP A 147 28.14 26.85 -14.64
C ASP A 147 28.13 27.98 -13.60
N LEU A 148 26.94 28.26 -13.04
CA LEU A 148 26.72 29.34 -12.10
C LEU A 148 27.48 29.10 -10.80
N SER A 149 28.11 30.14 -10.26
CA SER A 149 28.53 30.17 -8.86
C SER A 149 27.30 30.16 -7.93
N VAL A 150 27.48 29.79 -6.66
CA VAL A 150 26.40 29.77 -5.66
C VAL A 150 25.69 31.13 -5.55
N ASP A 151 26.45 32.22 -5.57
CA ASP A 151 25.89 33.58 -5.51
C ASP A 151 25.10 33.96 -6.77
N GLU A 152 25.58 33.55 -7.95
CA GLU A 152 24.84 33.77 -9.21
C GLU A 152 23.57 32.91 -9.26
N ALA A 153 23.66 31.68 -8.77
CA ALA A 153 22.55 30.74 -8.66
C ALA A 153 21.44 31.27 -7.73
N GLU A 154 21.79 31.79 -6.55
CA GLU A 154 20.81 32.40 -5.64
C GLU A 154 20.15 33.64 -6.27
N ARG A 155 20.93 34.49 -6.95
CA ARG A 155 20.39 35.66 -7.68
C ARG A 155 19.55 35.30 -8.90
N ALA A 156 19.70 34.09 -9.44
CA ALA A 156 18.92 33.63 -10.59
C ALA A 156 17.48 33.25 -10.20
N ILE A 157 17.17 33.10 -8.91
CA ILE A 157 15.83 32.75 -8.42
C ILE A 157 14.87 33.94 -8.57
N ILE A 158 13.81 33.76 -9.34
CA ILE A 158 12.80 34.82 -9.57
C ILE A 158 11.61 34.74 -8.60
N GLY A 159 11.40 33.57 -7.99
CA GLY A 159 10.32 33.35 -7.03
C GLY A 159 10.27 31.93 -6.52
N TYR A 160 9.34 31.70 -5.61
CA TYR A 160 9.11 30.42 -4.93
C TYR A 160 7.64 30.01 -4.99
N THR A 161 7.37 28.71 -4.93
CA THR A 161 6.02 28.12 -4.89
C THR A 161 6.00 26.90 -3.96
N ILE A 162 4.82 26.47 -3.49
CA ILE A 162 4.69 25.13 -2.90
C ILE A 162 4.88 24.11 -4.03
N PHE A 163 5.51 23.00 -3.67
CA PHE A 163 5.74 21.85 -4.52
C PHE A 163 5.26 20.61 -3.77
N ASN A 164 4.45 19.76 -4.41
CA ASN A 164 4.10 18.44 -3.90
C ASN A 164 4.61 17.38 -4.86
N ASP A 165 5.49 16.49 -4.38
CA ASP A 165 6.01 15.36 -5.15
C ASP A 165 5.17 14.09 -4.94
N TRP A 166 4.20 13.83 -5.81
CA TRP A 166 3.33 12.67 -5.64
C TRP A 166 4.10 11.37 -5.87
N SER A 167 4.11 10.51 -4.86
CA SER A 167 5.04 9.38 -4.79
C SER A 167 4.31 8.04 -4.67
N ALA A 168 4.61 7.11 -5.56
CA ALA A 168 4.20 5.71 -5.46
C ALA A 168 5.37 4.89 -4.90
N ARG A 169 5.38 4.66 -3.58
CA ARG A 169 6.55 4.17 -2.85
C ARG A 169 6.92 2.73 -3.20
N ASP A 170 5.92 1.91 -3.52
CA ASP A 170 6.08 0.54 -3.97
C ASP A 170 6.78 0.48 -5.35
N LEU A 171 6.30 1.27 -6.31
CA LEU A 171 6.93 1.39 -7.63
C LEU A 171 8.33 2.00 -7.53
N GLN A 172 8.49 3.05 -6.72
CA GLN A 172 9.78 3.69 -6.45
C GLN A 172 10.80 2.69 -5.88
N GLN A 173 10.39 1.88 -4.90
CA GLN A 173 11.24 0.87 -4.30
C GLN A 173 11.66 -0.20 -5.32
N MET A 174 10.75 -0.62 -6.20
CA MET A 174 11.08 -1.55 -7.29
C MET A 174 12.09 -0.95 -8.28
N GLU A 175 11.85 0.28 -8.74
CA GLU A 175 12.71 0.96 -9.73
C GLU A 175 14.11 1.28 -9.20
N SER A 176 14.25 1.56 -7.91
CA SER A 176 15.55 1.83 -7.28
C SER A 176 16.56 0.68 -7.44
N GLN A 177 16.07 -0.55 -7.63
CA GLN A 177 16.90 -1.75 -7.84
C GLN A 177 17.66 -1.69 -9.17
N LEU A 178 17.19 -0.87 -10.13
CA LEU A 178 17.82 -0.70 -11.44
C LEU A 178 18.98 0.29 -11.41
N GLY A 179 19.06 1.15 -10.38
CA GLY A 179 20.14 2.14 -10.24
C GLY A 179 20.16 3.25 -11.30
N ILE A 180 19.06 3.47 -12.02
CA ILE A 180 18.96 4.48 -13.10
C ILE A 180 18.21 5.76 -12.71
N GLY A 181 17.79 5.89 -11.45
CA GLY A 181 17.02 7.03 -10.94
C GLY A 181 15.52 6.75 -10.82
N GLN A 182 14.75 7.80 -10.55
CA GLN A 182 13.30 7.75 -10.37
C GLN A 182 12.57 7.69 -11.72
N GLY A 183 11.47 6.94 -11.80
CA GLY A 183 10.62 6.83 -12.98
C GLY A 183 9.13 6.82 -12.61
N LYS A 184 8.47 5.69 -12.77
CA LYS A 184 7.04 5.48 -12.48
C LYS A 184 6.66 5.72 -11.04
N GLY A 185 7.59 5.61 -10.10
CA GLY A 185 7.39 6.04 -8.72
C GLY A 185 7.07 7.53 -8.54
N LYS A 186 7.37 8.38 -9.54
CA LYS A 186 7.26 9.86 -9.48
C LYS A 186 6.50 10.47 -10.67
N ASP A 187 6.02 9.66 -11.60
CA ASP A 187 5.34 10.11 -12.83
C ASP A 187 3.85 10.44 -12.62
N SER A 188 3.24 10.14 -11.47
CA SER A 188 1.79 10.32 -11.28
C SER A 188 1.37 11.79 -11.16
N GLY A 189 2.24 12.66 -10.64
CA GLY A 189 1.97 14.08 -10.61
C GLY A 189 3.01 14.91 -9.86
N VAL A 190 3.08 16.19 -10.20
CA VAL A 190 3.72 17.22 -9.38
C VAL A 190 2.72 18.35 -9.20
N THR A 191 2.38 18.74 -7.98
CA THR A 191 1.55 19.94 -7.78
C THR A 191 2.42 21.15 -7.53
N LEU A 192 2.17 22.22 -8.29
CA LEU A 192 2.77 23.54 -8.04
C LEU A 192 1.68 24.55 -7.70
N GLY A 193 1.90 25.35 -6.66
CA GLY A 193 1.08 26.53 -6.42
C GLY A 193 0.97 26.93 -4.95
N PRO A 194 -0.09 27.65 -4.56
CA PRO A 194 -1.07 28.29 -5.46
C PRO A 194 -0.47 29.48 -6.23
N TYR A 195 0.69 30.00 -5.82
CA TYR A 195 1.27 31.24 -6.35
C TYR A 195 2.76 31.08 -6.66
N LEU A 196 3.26 31.86 -7.61
CA LEU A 196 4.68 32.21 -7.68
C LEU A 196 4.90 33.48 -6.83
N VAL A 197 5.61 33.35 -5.73
CA VAL A 197 5.87 34.43 -4.78
C VAL A 197 7.28 34.98 -4.99
N THR A 198 7.41 36.28 -5.24
CA THR A 198 8.73 36.91 -5.46
C THR A 198 9.53 37.02 -4.15
N PRO A 199 10.87 37.00 -4.20
CA PRO A 199 11.72 36.96 -3.00
C PRO A 199 11.47 38.08 -1.98
N ASP A 200 11.10 39.28 -2.43
CA ASP A 200 10.82 40.43 -1.57
C ASP A 200 9.61 40.25 -0.63
N GLU A 201 8.62 39.43 -1.03
CA GLU A 201 7.49 39.08 -0.15
C GLU A 201 7.88 38.12 0.97
N LEU A 202 8.98 37.38 0.78
CA LEU A 202 9.43 36.35 1.71
C LEU A 202 10.56 36.84 2.63
N GLU A 203 11.08 38.03 2.40
CA GLU A 203 12.13 38.64 3.22
C GLU A 203 11.77 38.71 4.73
N PRO A 204 10.51 38.96 5.14
CA PRO A 204 10.13 38.89 6.55
C PRO A 204 10.37 37.53 7.22
N TYR A 205 10.51 36.45 6.44
CA TYR A 205 10.77 35.09 6.92
C TYR A 205 12.25 34.67 6.81
N ARG A 206 13.13 35.54 6.31
CA ARG A 206 14.57 35.22 6.22
C ARG A 206 15.23 35.27 7.60
N ARG A 207 15.96 34.22 7.97
CA ARG A 207 16.69 34.08 9.24
C ARG A 207 18.09 33.56 8.93
N ASP A 208 19.11 34.24 9.45
CA ASP A 208 20.53 33.89 9.23
C ASP A 208 20.88 33.67 7.74
N GLY A 209 20.32 34.53 6.88
CA GLY A 209 20.53 34.48 5.44
C GLY A 209 19.70 33.44 4.68
N ARG A 210 18.91 32.60 5.36
CA ARG A 210 18.11 31.52 4.76
C ARG A 210 16.62 31.77 4.89
N LEU A 211 15.80 31.26 3.96
CA LEU A 211 14.35 31.29 4.10
C LEU A 211 13.92 30.26 5.14
N ALA A 212 13.23 30.71 6.20
CA ALA A 212 12.75 29.88 7.30
C ALA A 212 11.21 29.85 7.30
N LEU A 213 10.63 29.14 6.33
CA LEU A 213 9.19 28.99 6.17
C LEU A 213 8.71 27.77 6.95
N ARG A 214 7.68 27.95 7.77
CA ARG A 214 6.97 26.81 8.39
C ARG A 214 6.12 26.11 7.33
N ALA A 215 6.17 24.78 7.33
CA ALA A 215 5.39 23.90 6.48
C ALA A 215 4.53 22.96 7.33
N THR A 216 3.31 22.63 6.88
CA THR A 216 2.41 21.70 7.56
C THR A 216 1.61 20.92 6.52
N ALA A 217 1.55 19.60 6.69
CA ALA A 217 0.82 18.70 5.81
C ALA A 217 -0.33 18.02 6.56
N LEU A 218 -1.48 17.98 5.92
CA LEU A 218 -2.69 17.36 6.45
C LEU A 218 -3.27 16.35 5.46
N VAL A 219 -3.80 15.25 5.97
CA VAL A 219 -4.64 14.30 5.23
C VAL A 219 -5.99 14.22 5.93
N ASN A 220 -7.07 14.47 5.21
CA ASN A 220 -8.44 14.47 5.75
C ASN A 220 -8.56 15.30 7.04
N ASP A 221 -8.03 16.53 7.01
CA ASP A 221 -7.97 17.49 8.12
C ASP A 221 -7.13 17.05 9.34
N THR A 222 -6.46 15.89 9.27
CA THR A 222 -5.53 15.40 10.30
C THR A 222 -4.11 15.81 9.97
N VAL A 223 -3.41 16.45 10.91
CA VAL A 223 -2.00 16.83 10.74
C VAL A 223 -1.13 15.57 10.72
N ILE A 224 -0.46 15.33 9.59
CA ILE A 224 0.52 14.25 9.44
C ILE A 224 1.89 14.71 9.91
N GLY A 225 2.29 15.94 9.54
CA GLY A 225 3.60 16.47 9.87
C GLY A 225 3.72 17.97 9.78
N SER A 226 4.74 18.51 10.44
CA SER A 226 5.09 19.93 10.35
C SER A 226 6.59 20.10 10.48
N GLY A 227 7.16 21.01 9.68
CA GLY A 227 8.59 21.28 9.67
C GLY A 227 8.94 22.70 9.24
N SER A 228 10.21 22.91 8.91
CA SER A 228 10.71 24.22 8.48
C SER A 228 11.77 24.10 7.39
N THR A 229 11.71 24.98 6.39
CA THR A 229 12.74 25.08 5.35
C THR A 229 14.09 25.55 5.89
N ALA A 230 14.15 26.04 7.13
CA ALA A 230 15.41 26.36 7.81
C ALA A 230 16.31 25.13 8.02
N GLN A 231 15.74 23.92 7.96
CA GLN A 231 16.43 22.65 8.16
C GLN A 231 17.12 22.12 6.89
N MET A 232 17.06 22.84 5.76
CA MET A 232 17.76 22.44 4.54
C MET A 232 19.29 22.37 4.80
N ASP A 233 19.88 21.21 4.57
CA ASP A 233 21.32 20.99 4.61
C ASP A 233 22.00 21.63 3.39
N TRP A 234 21.37 21.50 2.22
CA TRP A 234 21.78 22.13 0.96
C TRP A 234 20.85 23.31 0.62
N THR A 235 21.41 24.48 0.35
CA THR A 235 20.63 25.65 -0.08
C THR A 235 20.25 25.57 -1.56
N PHE A 236 19.20 26.30 -1.98
CA PHE A 236 18.87 26.41 -3.40
C PHE A 236 20.04 26.93 -4.24
N GLY A 237 20.78 27.95 -3.78
CA GLY A 237 21.98 28.42 -4.46
C GLY A 237 23.03 27.31 -4.71
N GLU A 238 23.27 26.43 -3.74
CA GLU A 238 24.20 25.30 -3.89
C GLU A 238 23.69 24.25 -4.88
N VAL A 239 22.41 23.89 -4.76
CA VAL A 239 21.74 22.93 -5.65
C VAL A 239 21.75 23.44 -7.09
N ILE A 240 21.35 24.70 -7.31
CA ILE A 240 21.28 25.33 -8.64
C ILE A 240 22.67 25.48 -9.24
N SER A 241 23.67 25.89 -8.44
CA SER A 241 25.07 25.93 -8.87
C SER A 241 25.53 24.55 -9.35
N TYR A 242 25.25 23.50 -8.58
CA TYR A 242 25.57 22.13 -8.97
C TYR A 242 24.80 21.66 -10.22
N ALA A 243 23.49 21.89 -10.28
CA ALA A 243 22.63 21.50 -11.38
C ALA A 243 22.94 22.23 -12.69
N SER A 244 23.54 23.42 -12.63
CA SER A 244 23.97 24.19 -13.81
C SER A 244 25.31 23.76 -14.41
N ARG A 245 26.03 22.81 -13.79
CA ARG A 245 27.35 22.37 -14.26
C ARG A 245 27.24 21.68 -15.62
N GLY A 246 27.81 22.28 -16.66
CA GLY A 246 27.80 21.78 -18.03
C GLY A 246 26.44 21.89 -18.74
N VAL A 247 25.42 22.51 -18.14
CA VAL A 247 24.07 22.65 -18.72
C VAL A 247 23.50 24.03 -18.47
N THR A 248 22.78 24.58 -19.44
CA THR A 248 22.13 25.88 -19.30
C THR A 248 20.76 25.70 -18.63
N LEU A 249 20.57 26.38 -17.50
CA LEU A 249 19.28 26.61 -16.88
C LEU A 249 18.54 27.70 -17.64
N VAL A 250 17.25 27.53 -17.85
CA VAL A 250 16.42 28.48 -18.60
C VAL A 250 15.36 29.13 -17.70
N PRO A 251 14.88 30.33 -18.05
CA PRO A 251 13.75 30.95 -17.37
C PRO A 251 12.56 29.98 -17.26
N GLY A 252 12.04 29.82 -16.05
CA GLY A 252 10.94 28.93 -15.72
C GLY A 252 11.33 27.51 -15.29
N ASP A 253 12.61 27.14 -15.34
CA ASP A 253 13.07 25.88 -14.72
C ASP A 253 12.67 25.86 -13.24
N VAL A 254 12.16 24.73 -12.77
CA VAL A 254 11.69 24.53 -11.39
C VAL A 254 12.65 23.62 -10.65
N ILE A 255 13.10 24.06 -9.48
CA ILE A 255 14.03 23.33 -8.61
C ILE A 255 13.33 23.05 -7.29
N GLY A 256 12.94 21.80 -7.05
CA GLY A 256 12.32 21.34 -5.80
C GLY A 256 13.33 21.25 -4.67
N SER A 257 12.88 21.44 -3.43
CA SER A 257 13.74 21.37 -2.25
C SER A 257 14.00 19.95 -1.80
N GLY A 258 13.16 18.98 -2.16
CA GLY A 258 13.00 17.77 -1.40
C GLY A 258 12.07 17.99 -0.22
N THR A 259 11.59 16.88 0.31
CA THR A 259 10.53 16.85 1.30
C THR A 259 10.97 17.46 2.62
N VAL A 260 10.14 18.37 3.15
CA VAL A 260 10.33 18.88 4.51
C VAL A 260 10.12 17.71 5.48
N PRO A 261 11.08 17.44 6.39
CA PRO A 261 10.99 16.29 7.29
C PRO A 261 9.64 16.19 8.00
N THR A 262 9.15 14.96 8.16
CA THR A 262 7.82 14.56 8.68
C THR A 262 6.63 14.84 7.77
N CYS A 263 6.79 15.62 6.70
CA CYS A 263 5.68 16.04 5.84
C CYS A 263 5.49 15.12 4.62
N THR A 264 5.50 13.82 4.89
CA THR A 264 5.22 12.71 3.97
C THR A 264 4.79 11.49 4.79
N LEU A 265 4.01 10.55 4.22
CA LEU A 265 3.53 9.39 4.98
C LEU A 265 4.66 8.39 5.28
N VAL A 266 5.55 8.13 4.32
CA VAL A 266 6.59 7.09 4.48
C VAL A 266 7.46 7.26 5.73
N GLU A 267 7.70 8.49 6.19
CA GLU A 267 8.48 8.75 7.41
C GLU A 267 7.79 8.29 8.70
N HIS A 268 6.47 8.05 8.66
CA HIS A 268 5.68 7.54 9.78
C HIS A 268 5.48 6.03 9.73
N LEU A 269 6.01 5.36 8.71
CA LEU A 269 5.98 3.90 8.66
C LEU A 269 6.98 3.34 9.68
N ASN A 270 6.45 2.61 10.67
CA ASN A 270 7.26 1.82 11.59
C ASN A 270 6.91 0.33 11.45
N PRO A 271 7.79 -0.50 10.87
CA PRO A 271 7.53 -1.94 10.72
C PRO A 271 7.24 -2.68 12.04
N THR A 272 7.66 -2.13 13.18
CA THR A 272 7.44 -2.73 14.52
C THR A 272 6.23 -2.17 15.27
N ALA A 273 5.55 -1.16 14.71
CA ALA A 273 4.36 -0.53 15.26
C ALA A 273 3.44 -0.04 14.13
N LEU A 274 2.98 -0.97 13.30
CA LEU A 274 2.18 -0.68 12.10
C LEU A 274 0.83 -0.02 12.44
N ASP A 275 0.30 -0.26 13.64
CA ASP A 275 -0.90 0.36 14.18
C ASP A 275 -0.78 1.89 14.33
N SER A 276 0.45 2.41 14.42
CA SER A 276 0.72 3.85 14.49
C SER A 276 0.84 4.54 13.12
N PHE A 277 0.91 3.77 12.04
CA PHE A 277 1.03 4.32 10.70
C PHE A 277 -0.32 4.93 10.26
N PRO A 278 -0.38 6.19 9.78
CA PRO A 278 -1.62 6.82 9.35
C PRO A 278 -2.31 6.14 8.15
N GLY A 279 -1.60 5.25 7.46
CA GLY A 279 -2.05 4.61 6.22
C GLY A 279 -1.54 5.32 4.97
N TRP A 280 -1.55 4.60 3.84
CA TRP A 280 -1.30 5.17 2.52
C TRP A 280 -2.54 5.89 1.99
N LEU A 281 -2.37 6.73 0.96
CA LEU A 281 -3.49 7.48 0.38
C LEU A 281 -4.40 6.59 -0.47
N HIS A 282 -5.71 6.76 -0.30
CA HIS A 282 -6.76 6.09 -1.07
C HIS A 282 -7.61 7.07 -1.89
N ASP A 283 -8.41 6.52 -2.80
CA ASP A 283 -9.44 7.28 -3.51
C ASP A 283 -10.37 8.01 -2.54
N GLY A 284 -10.51 9.33 -2.75
CA GLY A 284 -11.32 10.21 -1.94
C GLY A 284 -10.55 11.00 -0.88
N ASP A 285 -9.33 10.59 -0.52
CA ASP A 285 -8.53 11.31 0.47
C ASP A 285 -8.17 12.72 0.00
N VAL A 286 -8.16 13.66 0.95
CA VAL A 286 -7.82 15.06 0.70
C VAL A 286 -6.49 15.38 1.35
N VAL A 287 -5.51 15.79 0.54
CA VAL A 287 -4.22 16.28 1.01
C VAL A 287 -4.23 17.80 0.98
N THR A 288 -3.95 18.44 2.12
CA THR A 288 -3.82 19.90 2.25
C THR A 288 -2.42 20.26 2.72
N LEU A 289 -1.74 21.11 1.94
CA LEU A 289 -0.35 21.49 2.20
C LEU A 289 -0.24 22.99 2.40
N GLN A 290 0.28 23.40 3.54
CA GLN A 290 0.35 24.80 3.95
C GLN A 290 1.81 25.21 4.14
N VAL A 291 2.20 26.32 3.51
CA VAL A 291 3.54 26.90 3.71
C VAL A 291 3.44 28.39 3.95
N GLN A 292 4.07 28.84 5.04
CA GLN A 292 4.08 30.24 5.43
C GLN A 292 4.59 31.13 4.28
N GLY A 293 3.85 32.17 3.95
CA GLY A 293 4.18 33.10 2.86
C GLY A 293 3.81 32.61 1.45
N LEU A 294 3.74 31.29 1.22
CA LEU A 294 3.45 30.71 -0.11
C LEU A 294 1.97 30.32 -0.30
N GLY A 295 1.23 30.08 0.79
CA GLY A 295 -0.21 29.80 0.73
C GLY A 295 -0.54 28.34 1.03
N GLU A 296 -1.54 27.82 0.33
CA GLU A 296 -2.08 26.48 0.55
C GLU A 296 -2.46 25.81 -0.77
N THR A 297 -2.15 24.52 -0.91
CA THR A 297 -2.73 23.62 -1.92
C THR A 297 -3.67 22.62 -1.25
N ARG A 298 -4.69 22.17 -1.98
CA ARG A 298 -5.64 21.17 -1.51
C ARG A 298 -6.07 20.28 -2.67
N GLN A 299 -5.58 19.04 -2.70
CA GLN A 299 -5.84 18.08 -3.77
C GLN A 299 -6.67 16.91 -3.24
N THR A 300 -7.57 16.38 -4.08
CA THR A 300 -8.29 15.14 -3.75
C THR A 300 -7.74 13.99 -4.57
N VAL A 301 -7.39 12.89 -3.91
CA VAL A 301 -6.86 11.68 -4.53
C VAL A 301 -7.96 10.95 -5.29
N ARG A 302 -7.61 10.48 -6.49
CA ARG A 302 -8.47 9.71 -7.39
C ARG A 302 -7.78 8.42 -7.80
N ALA A 303 -8.43 7.29 -7.62
CA ALA A 303 -7.89 6.01 -8.06
C ALA A 303 -7.72 5.97 -9.58
N SER A 304 -6.53 5.59 -10.03
CA SER A 304 -6.28 5.16 -11.40
C SER A 304 -6.65 3.69 -11.59
N GLY A 305 -7.04 3.32 -12.81
CA GLY A 305 -7.23 1.92 -13.17
C GLY A 305 -5.89 1.15 -13.17
N PRO A 306 -5.94 -0.19 -13.06
CA PRO A 306 -4.74 -1.02 -13.08
C PRO A 306 -4.00 -0.89 -14.43
N PRO A 307 -2.66 -0.96 -14.44
CA PRO A 307 -1.89 -0.86 -15.66
C PRO A 307 -2.11 -2.10 -16.53
N HIS A 308 -1.97 -1.94 -17.85
CA HIS A 308 -1.93 -3.09 -18.74
C HIS A 308 -0.64 -3.89 -18.49
N PRO A 309 -0.74 -5.20 -18.19
CA PRO A 309 0.43 -6.00 -17.87
C PRO A 309 1.34 -6.14 -19.09
N LEU A 310 2.64 -6.01 -18.87
CA LEU A 310 3.64 -6.34 -19.88
C LEU A 310 3.91 -7.84 -19.87
N ALA A 311 4.23 -8.41 -21.04
CA ALA A 311 4.68 -9.80 -21.10
C ALA A 311 5.92 -10.01 -20.23
N ALA A 312 5.91 -11.04 -19.40
CA ALA A 312 7.06 -11.40 -18.56
C ALA A 312 8.27 -11.73 -19.45
N ARG A 313 9.46 -11.27 -19.03
CA ARG A 313 10.73 -11.62 -19.69
C ARG A 313 11.36 -12.72 -18.85
N PRO A 314 11.62 -13.91 -19.41
CA PRO A 314 12.26 -14.97 -18.65
C PRO A 314 13.66 -14.50 -18.24
N ASN A 315 14.00 -14.66 -16.96
CA ASN A 315 15.36 -14.48 -16.49
C ASN A 315 16.15 -15.75 -16.84
N PRO A 316 17.10 -15.71 -17.79
CA PRO A 316 17.85 -16.90 -18.20
C PRO A 316 18.74 -17.47 -17.09
N ASP A 317 19.05 -16.65 -16.07
CA ASP A 317 19.89 -17.02 -14.94
C ASP A 317 19.08 -17.55 -13.74
N ALA A 318 17.75 -17.44 -13.79
CA ALA A 318 16.88 -17.97 -12.74
C ALA A 318 16.68 -19.48 -12.93
N ALA A 319 16.74 -20.22 -11.82
CA ALA A 319 16.32 -21.61 -11.82
C ALA A 319 14.83 -21.69 -12.18
N PRO A 320 14.39 -22.68 -12.98
CA PRO A 320 12.96 -22.89 -13.22
C PRO A 320 12.24 -23.12 -11.89
N ALA A 321 11.15 -22.38 -11.65
CA ALA A 321 10.32 -22.62 -10.49
C ALA A 321 9.76 -24.07 -10.55
N PRO A 322 9.87 -24.86 -9.47
CA PRO A 322 9.29 -26.19 -9.44
C PRO A 322 7.78 -26.09 -9.62
N ARG A 323 7.20 -27.03 -10.38
CA ARG A 323 5.75 -27.07 -10.56
C ARG A 323 5.10 -27.40 -9.21
N ARG A 324 4.38 -26.43 -8.66
CA ARG A 324 3.56 -26.59 -7.46
C ARG A 324 2.29 -27.38 -7.81
N VAL A 325 2.04 -28.49 -7.11
CA VAL A 325 0.90 -29.38 -7.34
C VAL A 325 0.43 -29.94 -6.01
N ASN A 326 -0.80 -29.61 -5.61
CA ASN A 326 -1.47 -30.29 -4.52
C ASN A 326 -1.93 -31.68 -4.96
N ARG A 327 -1.55 -32.71 -4.20
CA ARG A 327 -1.81 -34.13 -4.51
C ARG A 327 -2.87 -34.77 -3.60
N ALA A 328 -3.50 -34.00 -2.73
CA ALA A 328 -4.54 -34.54 -1.87
C ALA A 328 -5.74 -35.05 -2.67
N HIS A 329 -6.43 -36.04 -2.10
CA HIS A 329 -7.67 -36.55 -2.66
C HIS A 329 -8.74 -35.46 -2.68
N ALA A 330 -9.44 -35.33 -3.80
CA ALA A 330 -10.46 -34.32 -4.02
C ALA A 330 -11.82 -34.98 -4.25
N LYS A 331 -12.84 -34.61 -3.46
CA LYS A 331 -14.20 -35.13 -3.55
C LYS A 331 -14.96 -34.58 -4.78
N VAL A 332 -14.59 -33.39 -5.22
CA VAL A 332 -15.01 -32.78 -6.50
C VAL A 332 -13.77 -32.35 -7.29
N PRO A 333 -13.85 -32.12 -8.62
CA PRO A 333 -12.69 -31.70 -9.41
C PRO A 333 -12.04 -30.42 -8.86
N TYR A 334 -10.77 -30.50 -8.43
CA TYR A 334 -10.04 -29.35 -7.91
C TYR A 334 -9.54 -28.47 -9.06
N THR A 335 -10.40 -27.57 -9.52
CA THR A 335 -10.18 -26.69 -10.67
C THR A 335 -10.74 -25.31 -10.36
N ARG A 336 -10.09 -24.24 -10.85
CA ARG A 336 -10.56 -22.86 -10.62
C ARG A 336 -12.01 -22.70 -11.04
N GLY A 337 -12.87 -22.29 -10.10
CA GLY A 337 -14.29 -22.05 -10.39
C GLY A 337 -15.24 -22.50 -9.28
N LEU A 338 -16.53 -22.39 -9.59
CA LEU A 338 -17.64 -22.72 -8.70
C LEU A 338 -18.06 -24.18 -8.87
N HIS A 339 -18.14 -24.92 -7.76
CA HIS A 339 -18.52 -26.33 -7.73
C HIS A 339 -19.66 -26.55 -6.76
N GLU A 340 -20.73 -27.22 -7.19
CA GLU A 340 -21.79 -27.66 -6.28
C GLU A 340 -21.29 -28.87 -5.48
N VAL A 341 -21.32 -28.76 -4.15
CA VAL A 341 -20.78 -29.78 -3.23
C VAL A 341 -21.87 -30.51 -2.45
N ALA A 342 -23.07 -29.91 -2.37
CA ALA A 342 -24.31 -30.50 -1.87
C ALA A 342 -25.49 -29.69 -2.41
N ASP A 343 -26.73 -30.13 -2.14
CA ASP A 343 -27.95 -29.44 -2.59
C ASP A 343 -27.95 -27.96 -2.18
N ARG A 344 -27.82 -27.09 -3.18
CA ARG A 344 -27.79 -25.63 -3.01
C ARG A 344 -26.66 -25.14 -2.09
N VAL A 345 -25.53 -25.83 -2.11
CA VAL A 345 -24.28 -25.45 -1.42
C VAL A 345 -23.12 -25.58 -2.40
N TRP A 346 -22.35 -24.51 -2.55
CA TRP A 346 -21.23 -24.44 -3.50
C TRP A 346 -19.93 -24.06 -2.81
N ALA A 347 -18.83 -24.55 -3.38
CA ALA A 347 -17.47 -24.11 -3.07
C ALA A 347 -16.87 -23.42 -4.30
N TRP A 348 -16.34 -22.21 -4.11
CA TRP A 348 -15.41 -21.60 -5.04
C TRP A 348 -14.02 -22.09 -4.72
N THR A 349 -13.33 -22.70 -5.70
CA THR A 349 -12.00 -23.27 -5.45
C THR A 349 -10.92 -22.62 -6.30
N LEU A 350 -9.72 -22.50 -5.75
CA LEU A 350 -8.55 -21.90 -6.41
C LEU A 350 -7.30 -22.81 -6.28
N PRO A 351 -7.03 -23.69 -7.25
CA PRO A 351 -5.77 -24.44 -7.27
C PRO A 351 -4.56 -23.51 -7.44
N ASP A 352 -3.43 -23.82 -6.83
CA ASP A 352 -3.13 -25.08 -6.11
C ASP A 352 -3.49 -25.09 -4.62
N GLY A 353 -4.02 -24.00 -4.07
CA GLY A 353 -4.32 -23.89 -2.63
C GLY A 353 -3.15 -23.39 -1.80
N GLY A 354 -2.11 -22.86 -2.44
CA GLY A 354 -1.00 -22.19 -1.76
C GLY A 354 -1.36 -20.85 -1.13
N TYR A 355 -0.33 -20.09 -0.78
CA TYR A 355 -0.45 -18.70 -0.32
C TYR A 355 -1.44 -17.88 -1.16
N GLY A 356 -2.48 -17.33 -0.52
CA GLY A 356 -3.45 -16.45 -1.15
C GLY A 356 -4.49 -17.13 -2.04
N TRP A 357 -4.34 -18.43 -2.32
CA TRP A 357 -5.25 -19.22 -3.13
C TRP A 357 -6.24 -19.95 -2.23
N SER A 358 -7.13 -19.19 -1.61
CA SER A 358 -8.16 -19.69 -0.70
C SER A 358 -9.43 -20.13 -1.44
N ASN A 359 -10.21 -21.00 -0.81
CA ASN A 359 -11.56 -21.33 -1.22
C ASN A 359 -12.57 -20.43 -0.48
N ALA A 360 -13.73 -20.26 -1.08
CA ALA A 360 -14.88 -19.59 -0.48
C ALA A 360 -16.15 -20.43 -0.66
N GLY A 361 -17.22 -20.09 0.07
CA GLY A 361 -18.46 -20.85 0.08
C GLY A 361 -19.70 -20.03 -0.26
N LEU A 362 -20.72 -20.68 -0.82
CA LEU A 362 -22.06 -20.10 -0.97
C LEU A 362 -23.10 -21.12 -0.50
N VAL A 363 -23.98 -20.70 0.41
CA VAL A 363 -25.11 -21.49 0.90
C VAL A 363 -26.40 -20.75 0.53
N ALA A 364 -27.23 -21.31 -0.34
CA ALA A 364 -28.46 -20.63 -0.80
C ALA A 364 -29.72 -21.30 -0.25
N GLY A 365 -30.54 -20.54 0.48
CA GLY A 365 -31.91 -20.88 0.81
C GLY A 365 -32.92 -20.17 -0.08
N ASP A 366 -34.20 -20.21 0.29
CA ASP A 366 -35.27 -19.57 -0.47
C ASP A 366 -35.22 -18.05 -0.34
N GLY A 367 -34.77 -17.38 -1.41
CA GLY A 367 -34.72 -15.92 -1.50
C GLY A 367 -33.56 -15.26 -0.74
N ALA A 368 -32.61 -16.03 -0.21
CA ALA A 368 -31.44 -15.51 0.51
C ALA A 368 -30.25 -16.49 0.41
N SER A 369 -29.04 -15.95 0.45
CA SER A 369 -27.78 -16.72 0.50
C SER A 369 -26.82 -16.18 1.55
N LEU A 370 -26.03 -17.09 2.12
CA LEU A 370 -24.86 -16.78 2.93
C LEU A 370 -23.60 -16.99 2.08
N LEU A 371 -22.79 -15.95 1.95
CA LEU A 371 -21.42 -16.05 1.45
C LEU A 371 -20.48 -16.42 2.61
N ILE A 372 -19.49 -17.28 2.37
CA ILE A 372 -18.47 -17.65 3.34
C ILE A 372 -17.14 -17.23 2.74
N ASP A 373 -16.54 -16.20 3.33
CA ASP A 373 -15.32 -15.52 2.92
C ASP A 373 -15.38 -14.82 1.55
N THR A 374 -14.53 -13.81 1.40
CA THR A 374 -14.12 -13.28 0.10
C THR A 374 -12.69 -13.73 -0.22
N LEU A 375 -12.01 -13.11 -1.19
CA LEU A 375 -10.71 -13.58 -1.69
C LEU A 375 -9.64 -12.50 -1.56
N PHE A 376 -8.38 -12.88 -1.83
CA PHE A 376 -7.18 -12.10 -1.49
C PHE A 376 -7.04 -10.76 -2.20
N ASP A 377 -7.68 -10.61 -3.35
CA ASP A 377 -7.76 -9.35 -4.07
C ASP A 377 -9.16 -9.09 -4.65
N LEU A 378 -9.33 -7.87 -5.16
CA LEU A 378 -10.59 -7.42 -5.74
C LEU A 378 -10.90 -8.13 -7.07
N ALA A 379 -9.90 -8.54 -7.84
CA ALA A 379 -10.10 -9.16 -9.14
C ALA A 379 -10.66 -10.59 -8.98
N LEU A 380 -10.06 -11.40 -8.12
CA LEU A 380 -10.50 -12.74 -7.76
C LEU A 380 -11.90 -12.70 -7.15
N THR A 381 -12.14 -11.78 -6.22
CA THR A 381 -13.48 -11.65 -5.61
C THR A 381 -14.54 -11.27 -6.64
N ARG A 382 -14.25 -10.33 -7.57
CA ARG A 382 -15.20 -9.99 -8.66
C ARG A 382 -15.48 -11.17 -9.57
N GLU A 383 -14.48 -11.98 -9.89
CA GLU A 383 -14.66 -13.20 -10.69
C GLU A 383 -15.58 -14.20 -9.98
N MET A 384 -15.32 -14.47 -8.70
CA MET A 384 -16.15 -15.35 -7.87
C MET A 384 -17.60 -14.87 -7.80
N LEU A 385 -17.82 -13.60 -7.44
CA LEU A 385 -19.16 -13.01 -7.35
C LEU A 385 -19.89 -13.02 -8.70
N THR A 386 -19.15 -12.91 -9.81
CA THR A 386 -19.71 -13.03 -11.16
C THR A 386 -20.16 -14.46 -11.45
N ALA A 387 -19.35 -15.46 -11.09
CA ALA A 387 -19.71 -16.86 -11.29
C ALA A 387 -20.90 -17.31 -10.40
N MET A 388 -21.08 -16.69 -9.23
CA MET A 388 -22.21 -16.96 -8.34
C MET A 388 -23.52 -16.25 -8.76
N ARG A 389 -23.47 -15.35 -9.76
CA ARG A 389 -24.59 -14.46 -10.12
C ARG A 389 -25.87 -15.19 -10.53
N ASP A 390 -25.75 -16.31 -11.22
CA ASP A 390 -26.92 -17.07 -11.67
C ASP A 390 -27.74 -17.57 -10.47
N ILE A 391 -27.07 -17.97 -9.39
CA ILE A 391 -27.69 -18.39 -8.13
C ILE A 391 -28.23 -17.17 -7.39
N THR A 392 -27.38 -16.16 -7.21
CA THR A 392 -27.68 -14.99 -6.35
C THR A 392 -28.70 -14.04 -6.97
N SER A 393 -29.01 -14.16 -8.26
CA SER A 393 -30.13 -13.47 -8.89
C SER A 393 -31.50 -13.89 -8.33
N SER A 394 -31.62 -15.14 -7.87
CA SER A 394 -32.84 -15.71 -7.29
C SER A 394 -32.78 -15.80 -5.76
N ALA A 395 -31.59 -15.92 -5.20
CA ALA A 395 -31.32 -15.97 -3.77
C ALA A 395 -30.17 -15.00 -3.44
N PRO A 396 -30.44 -13.68 -3.33
CA PRO A 396 -29.39 -12.67 -3.12
C PRO A 396 -28.57 -12.95 -1.87
N ILE A 397 -27.30 -12.56 -1.89
CA ILE A 397 -26.44 -12.60 -0.70
C ILE A 397 -27.01 -11.59 0.30
N THR A 398 -27.49 -12.08 1.44
CA THR A 398 -28.00 -11.24 2.53
C THR A 398 -27.01 -11.14 3.67
N ASP A 399 -26.21 -12.20 3.84
CA ASP A 399 -25.25 -12.34 4.90
C ASP A 399 -23.91 -12.83 4.32
N ALA A 400 -22.81 -12.41 4.93
CA ALA A 400 -21.50 -12.96 4.68
C ALA A 400 -20.83 -13.32 6.01
N LEU A 401 -20.14 -14.45 6.09
CA LEU A 401 -19.27 -14.77 7.22
C LEU A 401 -17.81 -14.54 6.83
N ILE A 402 -17.06 -13.93 7.73
CA ILE A 402 -15.59 -13.99 7.74
C ILE A 402 -15.17 -15.09 8.70
N THR A 403 -14.47 -16.11 8.19
CA THR A 403 -14.00 -17.23 9.00
C THR A 403 -12.85 -16.82 9.92
N HIS A 404 -11.91 -16.02 9.40
CA HIS A 404 -10.74 -15.52 10.14
C HIS A 404 -10.15 -14.27 9.47
N SER A 405 -9.13 -13.67 10.07
CA SER A 405 -8.68 -12.30 9.78
C SER A 405 -7.74 -12.15 8.58
N ASN A 406 -7.28 -13.24 7.95
CA ASN A 406 -6.34 -13.14 6.84
C ASN A 406 -6.95 -12.45 5.61
N GLY A 407 -6.09 -11.82 4.83
CA GLY A 407 -6.49 -11.05 3.66
C GLY A 407 -7.18 -11.87 2.58
N ASP A 408 -6.77 -13.13 2.40
CA ASP A 408 -7.34 -14.07 1.45
C ASP A 408 -8.75 -14.55 1.79
N HIS A 409 -9.31 -14.06 2.90
CA HIS A 409 -10.70 -14.29 3.31
C HIS A 409 -11.50 -12.98 3.47
N THR A 410 -10.85 -11.81 3.41
CA THR A 410 -11.44 -10.53 3.84
C THR A 410 -11.29 -9.37 2.86
N HIS A 411 -10.26 -9.34 2.02
CA HIS A 411 -9.94 -8.17 1.18
C HIS A 411 -11.02 -7.83 0.15
N GLY A 412 -11.80 -8.82 -0.27
CA GLY A 412 -12.91 -8.65 -1.19
C GLY A 412 -14.20 -8.09 -0.58
N ASN A 413 -14.30 -7.98 0.75
CA ASN A 413 -15.54 -7.63 1.45
C ASN A 413 -16.15 -6.29 0.99
N GLN A 414 -15.33 -5.34 0.56
CA GLN A 414 -15.79 -4.04 0.03
C GLN A 414 -16.67 -4.15 -1.23
N LEU A 415 -16.61 -5.28 -1.93
CA LEU A 415 -17.36 -5.51 -3.17
C LEU A 415 -18.79 -5.99 -2.91
N LEU A 416 -19.09 -6.37 -1.66
CA LEU A 416 -20.43 -6.73 -1.24
C LEU A 416 -21.30 -5.48 -1.12
N ASP A 417 -22.59 -5.59 -1.46
CA ASP A 417 -23.53 -4.48 -1.29
C ASP A 417 -23.59 -4.03 0.18
N ALA A 418 -23.84 -2.74 0.41
CA ALA A 418 -23.94 -2.18 1.76
C ALA A 418 -25.08 -2.82 2.58
N SER A 419 -26.08 -3.42 1.93
CA SER A 419 -27.16 -4.16 2.60
C SER A 419 -26.76 -5.55 3.09
N VAL A 420 -25.63 -6.11 2.62
CA VAL A 420 -25.14 -7.41 3.08
C VAL A 420 -24.62 -7.26 4.50
N ARG A 421 -25.15 -8.04 5.45
CA ARG A 421 -24.64 -8.08 6.82
C ARG A 421 -23.41 -8.96 6.91
N ILE A 422 -22.27 -8.41 7.31
CA ILE A 422 -21.03 -9.17 7.53
C ILE A 422 -20.97 -9.62 8.98
N ILE A 423 -20.75 -10.91 9.20
CA ILE A 423 -20.67 -11.59 10.49
C ILE A 423 -19.24 -12.09 10.69
N ALA A 424 -18.68 -11.93 11.89
CA ALA A 424 -17.40 -12.53 12.25
C ALA A 424 -17.35 -12.88 13.75
N ALA A 425 -16.43 -13.75 14.16
CA ALA A 425 -16.13 -13.86 15.59
C ALA A 425 -15.54 -12.54 16.11
N GLN A 426 -15.74 -12.22 17.40
CA GLN A 426 -15.24 -10.96 17.98
C GLN A 426 -13.73 -10.82 17.81
N GLY A 427 -12.95 -11.88 18.08
CA GLY A 427 -11.49 -11.86 17.90
C GLY A 427 -11.07 -11.65 16.44
N THR A 428 -11.84 -12.15 15.47
CA THR A 428 -11.58 -11.94 14.04
C THR A 428 -11.81 -10.48 13.67
N ALA A 429 -12.91 -9.88 14.12
CA ALA A 429 -13.19 -8.46 13.88
C ALA A 429 -12.15 -7.54 14.54
N ASP A 430 -11.71 -7.89 15.75
CA ASP A 430 -10.68 -7.16 16.48
C ASP A 430 -9.32 -7.23 15.75
N GLU A 431 -8.95 -8.41 15.24
CA GLU A 431 -7.70 -8.58 14.49
C GLU A 431 -7.73 -7.88 13.13
N ILE A 432 -8.87 -7.84 12.43
CA ILE A 432 -9.03 -7.04 11.21
C ILE A 432 -8.88 -5.54 11.50
N ALA A 433 -9.38 -5.07 12.64
CA ALA A 433 -9.32 -3.65 13.00
C ALA A 433 -7.91 -3.16 13.39
N HIS A 434 -7.04 -4.07 13.85
CA HIS A 434 -5.69 -3.74 14.34
C HIS A 434 -4.59 -4.47 13.57
N GLY A 435 -4.96 -5.19 12.51
CA GLY A 435 -4.07 -6.03 11.73
C GLY A 435 -3.23 -5.23 10.74
N MET A 436 -2.38 -5.95 10.02
CA MET A 436 -1.59 -5.38 8.94
C MET A 436 -2.51 -4.85 7.84
N ALA A 437 -2.34 -3.57 7.47
CA ALA A 437 -3.08 -2.98 6.36
C ALA A 437 -2.78 -3.73 5.04
N PRO A 438 -3.80 -4.04 4.20
CA PRO A 438 -3.63 -4.84 2.98
C PRO A 438 -2.52 -4.35 2.05
N GLU A 439 -2.34 -3.03 1.98
CA GLU A 439 -1.33 -2.39 1.13
C GLU A 439 0.07 -2.84 1.53
N MET A 440 0.33 -3.13 2.81
CA MET A 440 1.64 -3.59 3.26
C MET A 440 2.08 -4.91 2.61
N LEU A 441 1.15 -5.72 2.11
CA LEU A 441 1.47 -6.93 1.36
C LEU A 441 2.13 -6.63 0.00
N ALA A 442 1.97 -5.41 -0.54
CA ALA A 442 2.71 -4.97 -1.71
C ALA A 442 4.23 -5.01 -1.49
N MET A 443 4.72 -4.92 -0.23
CA MET A 443 6.15 -5.13 0.09
C MET A 443 6.66 -6.48 -0.39
N ALA A 444 5.86 -7.53 -0.24
CA ALA A 444 6.25 -8.87 -0.66
C ALA A 444 6.43 -8.95 -2.19
N GLN A 445 5.90 -7.99 -2.94
CA GLN A 445 6.03 -7.91 -4.39
C GLN A 445 7.20 -7.01 -4.83
N THR A 446 7.44 -5.91 -4.10
CA THR A 446 8.36 -4.85 -4.52
C THR A 446 9.72 -4.88 -3.83
N ALA A 447 9.80 -5.36 -2.58
CA ALA A 447 11.02 -5.30 -1.79
C ALA A 447 12.14 -6.17 -2.37
N ASN A 448 13.39 -5.72 -2.19
CA ASN A 448 14.57 -6.54 -2.39
C ASN A 448 14.95 -7.20 -1.07
N LEU A 449 14.60 -8.47 -0.91
CA LEU A 449 14.85 -9.29 0.27
C LEU A 449 16.10 -10.18 0.11
N GLY A 450 16.97 -9.84 -0.84
CA GLY A 450 18.13 -10.65 -1.19
C GLY A 450 17.82 -11.78 -2.19
N PRO A 451 18.82 -12.59 -2.56
CA PRO A 451 18.75 -13.50 -3.71
C PRO A 451 17.82 -14.69 -3.53
N VAL A 452 17.45 -15.02 -2.29
CA VAL A 452 16.60 -16.19 -1.96
C VAL A 452 15.16 -15.76 -1.68
N ALA A 453 14.94 -14.80 -0.78
CA ALA A 453 13.59 -14.41 -0.38
C ALA A 453 12.87 -13.55 -1.44
N THR A 454 13.59 -12.78 -2.27
CA THR A 454 12.97 -11.99 -3.34
C THR A 454 12.25 -12.86 -4.37
N PRO A 455 12.86 -13.88 -5.01
CA PRO A 455 12.13 -14.73 -5.94
C PRO A 455 11.02 -15.54 -5.24
N TYR A 456 11.23 -15.99 -4.00
CA TYR A 456 10.22 -16.71 -3.22
C TYR A 456 8.94 -15.90 -2.99
N THR A 457 9.07 -14.64 -2.57
CA THR A 457 7.94 -13.75 -2.30
C THR A 457 7.26 -13.30 -3.59
N ARG A 458 8.02 -12.99 -4.64
CA ARG A 458 7.46 -12.67 -5.96
C ARG A 458 6.68 -13.83 -6.58
N ASP A 459 7.14 -15.06 -6.41
CA ASP A 459 6.44 -16.28 -6.87
C ASP A 459 5.10 -16.48 -6.14
N ARG A 460 5.05 -16.21 -4.83
CA ARG A 460 3.84 -16.41 -4.01
C ARG A 460 2.84 -15.27 -4.13
N PHE A 461 3.31 -14.03 -4.10
CA PHE A 461 2.45 -12.85 -3.97
C PHE A 461 2.32 -12.05 -5.25
N GLY A 462 3.22 -12.20 -6.23
CA GLY A 462 3.24 -11.39 -7.45
C GLY A 462 2.07 -11.61 -8.42
N HIS A 463 1.15 -12.53 -8.09
CA HIS A 463 -0.06 -12.81 -8.85
C HIS A 463 -1.27 -11.96 -8.45
N PHE A 464 -1.20 -11.33 -7.27
CA PHE A 464 -2.32 -10.60 -6.68
C PHE A 464 -2.17 -9.09 -6.88
N ASP A 465 -3.30 -8.38 -6.90
CA ASP A 465 -3.33 -6.91 -6.96
C ASP A 465 -3.86 -6.35 -5.63
N PHE A 466 -2.96 -5.80 -4.81
CA PHE A 466 -3.32 -5.23 -3.51
C PHE A 466 -3.75 -3.75 -3.60
N SER A 467 -3.76 -3.15 -4.80
CA SER A 467 -4.14 -1.75 -4.96
C SER A 467 -5.65 -1.53 -4.77
N GLY A 468 -6.01 -0.40 -4.14
CA GLY A 468 -7.41 0.02 -3.99
C GLY A 468 -8.27 -0.81 -3.02
N ILE A 469 -7.65 -1.72 -2.26
CA ILE A 469 -8.33 -2.46 -1.19
C ILE A 469 -8.64 -1.49 -0.05
N LYS A 470 -9.87 -1.56 0.46
CA LYS A 470 -10.38 -0.87 1.64
C LYS A 470 -11.02 -1.93 2.53
N VAL A 471 -10.49 -2.10 3.73
CA VAL A 471 -10.98 -3.11 4.67
C VAL A 471 -12.43 -2.80 5.06
N ARG A 472 -13.35 -3.74 4.78
CA ARG A 472 -14.72 -3.75 5.29
C ARG A 472 -14.85 -4.83 6.35
N ASN A 473 -14.98 -4.41 7.60
CA ASN A 473 -15.07 -5.29 8.77
C ASN A 473 -16.52 -5.75 9.02
N ALA A 474 -16.72 -6.59 10.05
CA ALA A 474 -18.00 -7.16 10.44
C ALA A 474 -18.99 -6.10 10.97
N ASP A 475 -20.24 -6.24 10.57
CA ASP A 475 -21.40 -5.47 11.08
C ASP A 475 -21.97 -6.12 12.35
N GLN A 476 -21.78 -7.43 12.51
CA GLN A 476 -22.23 -8.20 13.67
C GLN A 476 -21.12 -9.16 14.12
N THR A 477 -20.84 -9.18 15.42
CA THR A 477 -19.91 -10.14 16.02
C THR A 477 -20.63 -11.23 16.81
N PHE A 478 -19.96 -12.37 16.99
CA PHE A 478 -20.34 -13.41 17.94
C PHE A 478 -19.11 -13.93 18.70
N ASP A 479 -19.32 -14.60 19.84
CA ASP A 479 -18.22 -15.07 20.69
C ASP A 479 -17.88 -16.54 20.41
N ARG A 480 -18.78 -17.46 20.78
CA ARG A 480 -18.55 -18.92 20.62
C ARG A 480 -19.36 -19.56 19.51
N GLU A 481 -20.66 -19.29 19.48
CA GLU A 481 -21.55 -19.88 18.48
C GLU A 481 -22.66 -18.89 18.11
N LEU A 482 -23.12 -18.98 16.88
CA LEU A 482 -24.28 -18.27 16.37
C LEU A 482 -25.02 -19.18 15.39
N THR A 483 -26.33 -19.36 15.56
CA THR A 483 -27.17 -19.99 14.54
C THR A 483 -27.90 -18.91 13.77
N ILE A 484 -27.82 -18.96 12.44
CA ILE A 484 -28.59 -18.09 11.55
C ILE A 484 -29.52 -18.93 10.67
N GLU A 485 -30.53 -18.27 10.11
CA GLU A 485 -31.42 -18.85 9.12
C GLU A 485 -31.18 -18.17 7.77
N VAL A 486 -30.97 -18.97 6.72
CA VAL A 486 -30.75 -18.51 5.35
C VAL A 486 -31.89 -19.07 4.51
N GLY A 487 -32.94 -18.27 4.29
CA GLY A 487 -34.10 -18.65 3.47
C GLY A 487 -34.71 -20.01 3.85
N GLY A 488 -35.02 -20.24 5.13
CA GLY A 488 -35.54 -21.50 5.65
C GLY A 488 -34.49 -22.53 6.06
N ARG A 489 -33.19 -22.32 5.73
CA ARG A 489 -32.11 -23.25 6.05
C ARG A 489 -31.37 -22.82 7.32
N ARG A 490 -31.20 -23.75 8.26
CA ARG A 490 -30.41 -23.54 9.48
C ARG A 490 -28.92 -23.63 9.17
N VAL A 491 -28.15 -22.63 9.58
CA VAL A 491 -26.68 -22.60 9.47
C VAL A 491 -26.07 -22.31 10.84
N GLU A 492 -25.10 -23.12 11.24
CA GLU A 492 -24.41 -23.02 12.54
C GLU A 492 -23.01 -22.44 12.32
N LEU A 493 -22.71 -21.33 12.98
CA LEU A 493 -21.41 -20.67 12.98
C LEU A 493 -20.73 -20.97 14.31
N LEU A 494 -19.53 -21.53 14.29
CA LEU A 494 -18.81 -21.94 15.49
C LEU A 494 -17.41 -21.33 15.47
N ASN A 495 -17.06 -20.55 16.47
CA ASN A 495 -15.69 -20.08 16.68
C ASN A 495 -14.93 -21.13 17.50
N LEU A 496 -13.93 -21.74 16.87
CA LEU A 496 -13.10 -22.79 17.44
C LEU A 496 -11.67 -22.31 17.74
N GLY A 497 -11.39 -21.03 17.50
CA GLY A 497 -10.10 -20.39 17.80
C GLY A 497 -9.94 -19.99 19.28
N PRO A 498 -8.78 -19.42 19.66
CA PRO A 498 -7.63 -19.13 18.80
C PRO A 498 -6.89 -20.41 18.38
N ALA A 499 -6.51 -20.48 17.10
CA ALA A 499 -5.78 -21.58 16.51
C ALA A 499 -4.88 -21.10 15.36
N HIS A 500 -5.45 -20.88 14.17
CA HIS A 500 -4.70 -20.33 13.03
C HIS A 500 -4.43 -18.84 13.27
N THR A 501 -5.47 -18.10 13.64
CA THR A 501 -5.47 -16.68 14.03
C THR A 501 -6.04 -16.49 15.45
N ALA A 502 -6.30 -15.24 15.86
CA ALA A 502 -6.86 -14.95 17.18
C ALA A 502 -8.29 -15.49 17.37
N ALA A 503 -9.03 -15.71 16.29
CA ALA A 503 -10.31 -16.42 16.29
C ALA A 503 -10.58 -17.02 14.92
N ASP A 504 -11.05 -18.27 14.91
CA ASP A 504 -11.19 -19.07 13.69
C ASP A 504 -12.56 -19.75 13.68
N SER A 505 -13.40 -19.33 12.76
CA SER A 505 -14.79 -19.76 12.66
C SER A 505 -15.01 -20.80 11.56
N VAL A 506 -15.91 -21.74 11.81
CA VAL A 506 -16.38 -22.74 10.85
C VAL A 506 -17.88 -22.61 10.63
N VAL A 507 -18.34 -23.06 9.47
CA VAL A 507 -19.76 -23.03 9.08
C VAL A 507 -20.26 -24.44 8.86
N HIS A 508 -21.22 -24.87 9.67
CA HIS A 508 -21.87 -26.16 9.53
C HIS A 508 -23.29 -25.97 8.97
N VAL A 509 -23.61 -26.73 7.92
CA VAL A 509 -24.91 -26.75 7.25
C VAL A 509 -25.50 -28.16 7.42
N PRO A 510 -26.23 -28.43 8.52
CA PRO A 510 -26.54 -29.80 8.92
C PRO A 510 -27.43 -30.55 7.93
N ASP A 511 -28.39 -29.88 7.29
CA ASP A 511 -29.29 -30.52 6.33
C ASP A 511 -28.59 -30.94 5.04
N ALA A 512 -27.54 -30.20 4.64
CA ALA A 512 -26.73 -30.49 3.47
C ALA A 512 -25.52 -31.40 3.78
N GLY A 513 -25.17 -31.59 5.05
CA GLY A 513 -23.99 -32.35 5.47
C GLY A 513 -22.67 -31.70 5.02
N VAL A 514 -22.59 -30.37 5.05
CA VAL A 514 -21.41 -29.61 4.62
C VAL A 514 -20.82 -28.82 5.79
N LEU A 515 -19.49 -28.88 5.91
CA LEU A 515 -18.69 -28.07 6.82
C LEU A 515 -17.71 -27.22 6.02
N PHE A 516 -17.73 -25.90 6.21
CA PHE A 516 -16.69 -25.00 5.75
C PHE A 516 -15.73 -24.71 6.91
N GLY A 517 -14.45 -25.05 6.74
CA GLY A 517 -13.47 -25.02 7.82
C GLY A 517 -12.64 -23.74 7.92
N GLY A 518 -12.72 -22.84 6.93
CA GLY A 518 -11.73 -21.76 6.77
C GLY A 518 -10.30 -22.30 6.87
N ASP A 519 -9.38 -21.48 7.38
CA ASP A 519 -7.98 -21.87 7.56
C ASP A 519 -7.73 -22.72 8.79
N LEU A 520 -8.76 -23.27 9.44
CA LEU A 520 -8.53 -24.43 10.29
C LEU A 520 -8.21 -25.69 9.48
N LEU A 521 -8.42 -25.67 8.15
CA LEU A 521 -8.18 -26.79 7.27
C LEU A 521 -7.36 -26.39 6.03
N PHE A 522 -6.17 -27.00 5.92
CA PHE A 522 -5.30 -26.96 4.75
C PHE A 522 -5.14 -28.38 4.21
N ILE A 523 -5.86 -28.73 3.15
CA ILE A 523 -5.91 -30.12 2.64
C ILE A 523 -4.81 -30.32 1.60
N GLY A 524 -3.79 -31.12 1.95
CA GLY A 524 -2.61 -31.32 1.09
C GLY A 524 -1.68 -30.12 1.00
N CYS A 525 -1.94 -29.08 1.80
CA CYS A 525 -1.10 -27.91 2.01
C CYS A 525 -0.68 -27.88 3.48
N THR A 526 0.52 -27.41 3.77
CA THR A 526 1.00 -27.28 5.14
C THR A 526 0.26 -26.14 5.86
N PRO A 527 -0.42 -26.42 7.01
CA PRO A 527 -1.00 -25.37 7.85
C PRO A 527 0.05 -24.39 8.33
N ILE A 528 -0.34 -23.15 8.60
CA ILE A 528 0.54 -22.13 9.19
C ILE A 528 -0.08 -21.61 10.50
N VAL A 529 0.68 -21.59 11.58
CA VAL A 529 0.19 -21.24 12.92
C VAL A 529 0.67 -19.84 13.29
N TRP A 530 -0.16 -18.81 13.05
CA TRP A 530 0.19 -17.43 13.39
C TRP A 530 -0.02 -17.14 14.88
N ALA A 531 -1.17 -17.54 15.43
CA ALA A 531 -1.54 -17.28 16.83
C ALA A 531 -1.31 -18.49 17.74
N GLY A 532 -1.82 -19.66 17.38
CA GLY A 532 -1.85 -20.83 18.25
C GLY A 532 -2.71 -20.63 19.51
N PRO A 533 -2.57 -21.49 20.53
CA PRO A 533 -1.62 -22.59 20.61
C PRO A 533 -2.01 -23.78 19.70
N ILE A 534 -1.01 -24.57 19.27
CA ILE A 534 -1.24 -25.75 18.41
C ILE A 534 -2.25 -26.74 19.03
N ALA A 535 -2.24 -26.89 20.37
CA ALA A 535 -3.17 -27.77 21.08
C ALA A 535 -4.65 -27.36 20.93
N ASN A 536 -4.94 -26.05 20.80
CA ASN A 536 -6.30 -25.58 20.54
C ASN A 536 -6.74 -25.99 19.14
N TRP A 537 -5.87 -25.88 18.14
CA TRP A 537 -6.17 -26.29 16.78
C TRP A 537 -6.44 -27.80 16.68
N ILE A 538 -5.68 -28.63 17.40
CA ILE A 538 -5.98 -30.07 17.51
C ILE A 538 -7.39 -30.29 18.08
N SER A 539 -7.78 -29.53 19.11
CA SER A 539 -9.11 -29.60 19.71
C SER A 539 -10.20 -29.11 18.75
N ALA A 540 -9.92 -28.08 17.93
CA ALA A 540 -10.81 -27.61 16.88
C ALA A 540 -11.03 -28.69 15.80
N CYS A 541 -9.99 -29.41 15.41
CA CYS A 541 -10.12 -30.57 14.53
C CYS A 541 -11.01 -31.66 15.14
N ASP A 542 -10.86 -31.96 16.43
CA ASP A 542 -11.70 -32.93 17.14
C ASP A 542 -13.17 -32.47 17.20
N ALA A 543 -13.42 -31.17 17.42
CA ALA A 543 -14.76 -30.60 17.38
C ALA A 543 -15.39 -30.69 15.97
N MET A 544 -14.63 -30.37 14.91
CA MET A 544 -15.10 -30.49 13.53
C MET A 544 -15.42 -31.94 13.13
N ILE A 545 -14.61 -32.92 13.55
CA ILE A 545 -14.89 -34.35 13.33
C ILE A 545 -16.21 -34.75 14.01
N ALA A 546 -16.50 -34.21 15.20
CA ALA A 546 -17.72 -34.52 15.94
C ALA A 546 -19.00 -33.97 15.30
N LEU A 547 -18.90 -33.01 14.36
CA LEU A 547 -20.05 -32.51 13.59
C LEU A 547 -20.56 -33.53 12.55
N ASP A 548 -19.77 -34.56 12.23
CA ASP A 548 -20.13 -35.67 11.32
C ASP A 548 -20.56 -35.21 9.90
N ALA A 549 -19.96 -34.11 9.41
CA ALA A 549 -20.21 -33.61 8.06
C ALA A 549 -19.46 -34.46 7.01
N PRO A 550 -20.15 -35.15 6.08
CA PRO A 550 -19.49 -35.99 5.07
C PRO A 550 -18.72 -35.17 4.02
N THR A 551 -19.04 -33.90 3.83
CA THR A 551 -18.38 -33.01 2.87
C THR A 551 -17.74 -31.85 3.60
N VAL A 552 -16.45 -31.64 3.35
CA VAL A 552 -15.64 -30.62 4.03
C VAL A 552 -15.01 -29.70 2.99
N VAL A 553 -15.28 -28.40 3.09
CA VAL A 553 -14.67 -27.36 2.24
C VAL A 553 -13.59 -26.67 3.08
N PRO A 554 -12.30 -26.89 2.79
CA PRO A 554 -11.22 -26.23 3.53
C PRO A 554 -11.01 -24.79 3.05
N GLY A 555 -10.31 -23.97 3.83
CA GLY A 555 -9.80 -22.68 3.39
C GLY A 555 -8.78 -22.83 2.26
N HIS A 556 -7.92 -23.86 2.34
CA HIS A 556 -6.95 -24.16 1.29
C HIS A 556 -6.94 -25.63 0.88
N GLY A 557 -6.82 -25.89 -0.42
CA GLY A 557 -6.76 -27.23 -1.00
C GLY A 557 -8.11 -27.74 -1.52
N PRO A 558 -8.21 -29.01 -1.94
CA PRO A 558 -9.43 -29.55 -2.51
C PRO A 558 -10.53 -29.79 -1.46
N VAL A 559 -11.80 -29.73 -1.90
CA VAL A 559 -12.94 -30.22 -1.13
C VAL A 559 -12.71 -31.69 -0.75
N SER A 560 -12.93 -31.99 0.52
CA SER A 560 -12.54 -33.23 1.17
C SER A 560 -13.70 -33.81 1.99
N ASP A 561 -13.35 -34.62 2.98
CA ASP A 561 -14.22 -35.34 3.91
C ASP A 561 -13.52 -35.37 5.31
N PRO A 562 -14.09 -36.07 6.32
CA PRO A 562 -13.48 -36.12 7.64
C PRO A 562 -12.03 -36.66 7.70
N ASP A 563 -11.56 -37.42 6.71
CA ASP A 563 -10.16 -37.86 6.67
C ASP A 563 -9.20 -36.70 6.40
N GLY A 564 -9.65 -35.68 5.65
CA GLY A 564 -8.92 -34.42 5.50
C GLY A 564 -8.67 -33.71 6.83
N ILE A 565 -9.69 -33.66 7.70
CA ILE A 565 -9.57 -33.07 9.04
C ILE A 565 -8.58 -33.88 9.91
N ARG A 566 -8.67 -35.22 9.85
CA ARG A 566 -7.74 -36.11 10.57
C ARG A 566 -6.30 -35.93 10.12
N ALA A 567 -6.06 -35.70 8.83
CA ALA A 567 -4.73 -35.46 8.29
C ALA A 567 -4.13 -34.15 8.84
N VAL A 568 -4.90 -33.05 8.86
CA VAL A 568 -4.47 -31.76 9.44
C VAL A 568 -4.17 -31.90 10.93
N ARG A 569 -5.06 -32.57 11.67
CA ARG A 569 -4.86 -32.89 13.10
C ARG A 569 -3.56 -33.69 13.33
N GLY A 570 -3.31 -34.70 12.50
CA GLY A 570 -2.12 -35.54 12.55
C GLY A 570 -0.83 -34.75 12.32
N TYR A 571 -0.83 -33.84 11.35
CA TYR A 571 0.29 -32.94 11.08
C TYR A 571 0.62 -32.06 12.31
N LEU A 572 -0.40 -31.43 12.90
CA LEU A 572 -0.22 -30.53 14.05
C LEU A 572 0.35 -31.28 15.26
N ALA A 573 -0.17 -32.48 15.54
CA ALA A 573 0.36 -33.35 16.59
C ALA A 573 1.83 -33.73 16.32
N HIS A 574 2.14 -34.13 15.08
CA HIS A 574 3.49 -34.50 14.67
C HIS A 574 4.49 -33.35 14.86
N VAL A 575 4.18 -32.15 14.36
CA VAL A 575 5.06 -30.97 14.52
C VAL A 575 5.24 -30.59 15.99
N SER A 576 4.17 -30.63 16.80
CA SER A 576 4.28 -30.34 18.23
C SER A 576 5.21 -31.34 18.94
N GLU A 577 5.06 -32.64 18.66
CA GLU A 577 5.90 -33.69 19.25
C GLU A 577 7.37 -33.55 18.84
N GLN A 578 7.65 -33.27 17.56
CA GLN A 578 9.01 -33.06 17.06
C GLN A 578 9.66 -31.81 17.68
N ALA A 579 8.93 -30.68 17.75
CA ALA A 579 9.42 -29.45 18.34
C ALA A 579 9.71 -29.60 19.84
N GLU A 580 8.82 -30.26 20.59
CA GLU A 580 9.03 -30.55 22.02
C GLU A 580 10.21 -31.49 22.28
N ALA A 581 10.41 -32.50 21.42
CA ALA A 581 11.56 -33.38 21.50
C ALA A 581 12.87 -32.63 21.24
N ALA A 582 12.89 -31.72 20.26
CA ALA A 582 14.03 -30.85 19.98
C ALA A 582 14.31 -29.88 21.13
N TYR A 583 13.26 -29.26 21.70
CA TYR A 583 13.36 -28.36 22.85
C TYR A 583 13.97 -29.07 24.06
N ARG A 584 13.51 -30.29 24.38
CA ARG A 584 14.08 -31.11 25.48
C ARG A 584 15.54 -31.49 25.27
N ARG A 585 16.02 -31.50 24.02
CA ARG A 585 17.44 -31.71 23.69
C ARG A 585 18.28 -30.44 23.77
N GLY A 586 17.66 -29.29 24.06
CA GLY A 586 18.34 -28.00 24.17
C GLY A 586 18.65 -27.33 22.82
N LEU A 587 17.99 -27.75 21.74
CA LEU A 587 18.09 -27.07 20.44
C LEU A 587 17.30 -25.77 20.46
N SER A 588 17.83 -24.72 19.83
CA SER A 588 17.07 -23.51 19.53
C SER A 588 15.93 -23.80 18.55
N TRP A 589 14.93 -22.92 18.50
CA TRP A 589 13.78 -23.09 17.61
C TRP A 589 14.20 -23.14 16.13
N SER A 590 15.21 -22.36 15.74
CA SER A 590 15.74 -22.34 14.37
C SER A 590 16.47 -23.64 14.02
N GLU A 591 17.26 -24.20 14.94
CA GLU A 591 17.91 -25.50 14.76
C GLU A 591 16.87 -26.63 14.68
N ALA A 592 15.81 -26.54 15.49
CA ALA A 592 14.70 -27.49 15.45
C ALA A 592 13.96 -27.42 14.11
N ALA A 593 13.65 -26.23 13.59
CA ALA A 593 13.03 -26.06 12.29
C ALA A 593 13.92 -26.58 11.15
N ASP A 594 15.23 -26.32 11.19
CA ASP A 594 16.17 -26.80 10.17
C ASP A 594 16.31 -28.33 10.17
N THR A 595 16.15 -28.99 11.33
CA THR A 595 16.36 -30.44 11.49
C THR A 595 15.08 -31.26 11.64
N ILE A 596 13.90 -30.62 11.52
CA ILE A 596 12.62 -31.30 11.69
C ILE A 596 12.43 -32.40 10.63
N ASP A 597 11.96 -33.55 11.09
CA ASP A 597 11.47 -34.63 10.24
C ASP A 597 9.97 -34.45 10.06
N LEU A 598 9.53 -34.19 8.82
CA LEU A 598 8.12 -34.02 8.49
C LEU A 598 7.42 -35.35 8.17
N GLY A 599 8.15 -36.47 8.09
CA GLY A 599 7.57 -37.77 7.76
C GLY A 599 6.75 -37.75 6.46
N GLU A 600 5.53 -38.27 6.51
CA GLU A 600 4.61 -38.29 5.37
C GLU A 600 4.17 -36.90 4.89
N TYR A 601 4.20 -35.90 5.79
CA TYR A 601 3.80 -34.52 5.50
C TYR A 601 4.84 -33.74 4.69
N ALA A 602 6.05 -34.28 4.50
CA ALA A 602 7.12 -33.64 3.74
C ALA A 602 6.76 -33.36 2.26
N THR A 603 5.74 -34.03 1.74
CA THR A 603 5.26 -33.89 0.35
C THR A 603 4.08 -32.93 0.21
N TRP A 604 3.59 -32.36 1.30
CA TRP A 604 2.53 -31.37 1.26
C TRP A 604 3.03 -30.06 0.64
N LEU A 605 2.11 -29.34 0.02
CA LEU A 605 2.40 -28.04 -0.58
C LEU A 605 2.84 -27.04 0.50
N ASP A 606 3.83 -26.20 0.19
CA ASP A 606 4.35 -25.15 1.07
C ASP A 606 4.91 -25.65 2.41
N ALA A 607 5.64 -26.77 2.37
CA ALA A 607 6.26 -27.40 3.54
C ALA A 607 7.13 -26.46 4.38
N GLU A 608 7.66 -25.37 3.78
CA GLU A 608 8.43 -24.36 4.49
C GLU A 608 7.66 -23.66 5.62
N ARG A 609 6.32 -23.66 5.59
CA ARG A 609 5.48 -23.13 6.68
C ARG A 609 5.76 -23.77 8.04
N VAL A 610 6.38 -24.96 8.05
CA VAL A 610 6.86 -25.61 9.27
C VAL A 610 7.78 -24.71 10.11
N VAL A 611 8.52 -23.79 9.49
CA VAL A 611 9.38 -22.82 10.20
C VAL A 611 8.56 -21.99 11.18
N VAL A 612 7.40 -21.49 10.74
CA VAL A 612 6.48 -20.71 11.59
C VAL A 612 5.86 -21.59 12.66
N ASN A 613 5.48 -22.82 12.32
CA ASN A 613 4.84 -23.73 13.26
C ASN A 613 5.78 -24.16 14.41
N VAL A 614 7.04 -24.46 14.09
CA VAL A 614 8.07 -24.77 15.09
C VAL A 614 8.37 -23.53 15.94
N TYR A 615 8.53 -22.37 15.30
CA TYR A 615 8.72 -21.10 15.98
C TYR A 615 7.61 -20.82 17.00
N GLN A 616 6.35 -20.94 16.58
CA GLN A 616 5.20 -20.68 17.44
C GLN A 616 5.11 -21.70 18.58
N ARG A 617 5.39 -22.99 18.31
CA ARG A 617 5.46 -23.99 19.38
C ARG A 617 6.55 -23.68 20.40
N TYR A 618 7.70 -23.16 19.98
CA TYR A 618 8.75 -22.74 20.89
C TYR A 618 8.34 -21.53 21.74
N ARG A 619 7.56 -20.58 21.21
CA ARG A 619 6.98 -19.49 22.01
C ARG A 619 6.00 -19.98 23.07
N GLU A 620 5.25 -21.04 22.77
CA GLU A 620 4.36 -21.69 23.74
C GLU A 620 5.13 -22.39 24.87
N LEU A 621 6.28 -23.00 24.55
CA LEU A 621 7.13 -23.70 25.52
C LEU A 621 8.00 -22.76 26.35
N ASP A 622 8.47 -21.67 25.75
CA ASP A 622 9.36 -20.68 26.36
C ASP A 622 8.91 -19.25 26.02
N PRO A 623 8.26 -18.55 26.98
CA PRO A 623 7.86 -17.16 26.83
C PRO A 623 9.03 -16.18 26.58
N GLY A 624 10.27 -16.60 26.82
CA GLY A 624 11.48 -15.84 26.49
C GLY A 624 11.87 -15.88 25.01
N THR A 625 11.21 -16.71 24.19
CA THR A 625 11.45 -16.77 22.75
C THR A 625 11.10 -15.43 22.09
N PRO A 626 12.03 -14.78 21.36
CA PRO A 626 11.79 -13.46 20.77
C PRO A 626 10.60 -13.44 19.81
N GLN A 627 9.83 -12.35 19.85
CA GLN A 627 8.81 -12.07 18.84
C GLN A 627 9.49 -11.63 17.54
N LEU A 628 9.10 -12.25 16.42
CA LEU A 628 9.62 -11.96 15.09
C LEU A 628 8.52 -11.38 14.21
N GLU A 629 8.93 -10.47 13.34
CA GLU A 629 8.05 -9.89 12.32
C GLU A 629 7.70 -10.90 11.23
N VAL A 630 6.51 -10.76 10.65
CA VAL A 630 6.00 -11.64 9.58
C VAL A 630 6.98 -11.72 8.40
N MET A 631 7.54 -10.59 7.98
CA MET A 631 8.52 -10.56 6.89
C MET A 631 9.81 -11.32 7.23
N ALA A 632 10.26 -11.27 8.47
CA ALA A 632 11.43 -12.05 8.90
C ALA A 632 11.13 -13.56 8.83
N LEU A 633 9.94 -13.97 9.27
CA LEU A 633 9.49 -15.36 9.15
C LEU A 633 9.37 -15.80 7.68
N LEU A 634 8.89 -14.96 6.77
CA LEU A 634 8.85 -15.26 5.33
C LEU A 634 10.26 -15.44 4.73
N VAL A 635 11.21 -14.60 5.12
CA VAL A 635 12.62 -14.74 4.69
C VAL A 635 13.18 -16.08 5.17
N MET A 636 12.94 -16.45 6.43
CA MET A 636 13.42 -17.71 6.99
C MET A 636 12.77 -18.95 6.34
N GLN A 637 11.50 -18.86 5.96
CA GLN A 637 10.81 -19.89 5.17
C GLN A 637 11.46 -20.06 3.79
N ALA A 638 11.76 -18.94 3.11
CA ALA A 638 12.43 -18.97 1.81
C ALA A 638 13.82 -19.62 1.90
N GLU A 639 14.60 -19.28 2.93
CA GLU A 639 15.91 -19.88 3.20
C GLU A 639 15.81 -21.37 3.53
N TRP A 640 14.83 -21.77 4.33
CA TRP A 640 14.58 -23.17 4.66
C TRP A 640 14.26 -23.98 3.42
N LEU A 641 13.40 -23.45 2.54
CA LEU A 641 13.03 -24.11 1.29
C LEU A 641 14.26 -24.27 0.38
N ALA A 642 15.03 -23.20 0.18
CA ALA A 642 16.20 -23.20 -0.69
C ALA A 642 17.30 -24.19 -0.25
N LYS A 643 17.41 -24.50 1.05
CA LYS A 643 18.33 -25.54 1.55
C LYS A 643 17.93 -26.96 1.16
N ARG A 644 16.67 -27.20 0.75
CA ARG A 644 16.05 -28.52 0.61
C ARG A 644 15.70 -28.92 -0.83
N GLY A 645 16.04 -28.07 -1.80
CA GLY A 645 15.84 -28.30 -3.24
C GLY A 645 14.64 -27.53 -3.76
#